data_AF-A0A8H6HWZ0-F1
#
_entry.id   AF-A0A8H6HWZ0-F1
#
_cell.length_a   1.000
_cell.length_b   1.000
_cell.length_c   1.000
_cell.angle_alpha   90.00
_cell.angle_beta   90.00
_cell.angle_gamma   90.00
#
_symmetry.space_group_name_H-M   'P 1'
#
loop_
_entity.id
_entity.type
_entity.pdbx_description
1 polymer ?
#
loop_
_entity_poly.entity_id
_entity_poly.type
_entity_poly.pdbx_seq_one_letter_code
_entity_poly.pdbx_strand_id
1 'polypeptide(L)'
;MMLAPVYKKYYARTYSSDEDAGSDESGSSSQSSSDPVASAARWSSTSTSSSGSSSDESLSEKDLELASLKAAFVLEFGETVHVTEDAWVHSLYGWVVSQEQLEEFFESDSSGYKLDKAGNGRWRGLQEAPRHWQYDLCIRFSSVIARIVNTLNRPLEGMTREIVNSSRVDRLSDELKGRCPDISIKATGPSLEAPETSDEYAPGVGYSNVASVIDVSFDQGGDNAEEAAQHAAYCRQIFLAQPNRNFTRSLIATPDGVRLIHYDRSGVYLTPYFDIHQHPYTFIRVVLGLSSNVEEVLGLDSTVQWSIDESTGKRTHGTIISSVDANYQPIIYNLKANEAPFVRPGICGRGTTCWHAYDPVTGQRVLIKDTWRASSKRPEAEFLEAAKGIPGVVQMIAFQDWLAETKDYRPEGFGGKDFESRTKSRVVLEHYGLSIEHFTSRFQVISAIRDALEGHRKLLRKFVLHRNVAIENILFGPPGAPVGSRGILIDLDLAIWTSTPSSELQDHWRTGDRRFQSLAVLRSVGLECSPIPTFLDDLEAFFYVLAHIILLFTRPGVRNEYVDKILSRWDHDSPKDVASSKIGFVADGWCTSRWWGKASEDLIRGFQRIIRSIHVEKSPITHSTYDLHKRRDLLEAVGKETAVEDWYAKVLKLFDDALLAIDREDREAAELAQTPPAETLGNASASFSDEQDAPTTSQRNFKRRLDGSHPDAPTPKRSNAPPEPGRI
;
A
#
# COMPACT_ATOMS: atom_id res chain seq x y z
N MET A 1 -32.10 -11.43 7.69
CA MET A 1 -32.19 -10.79 9.02
C MET A 1 -31.50 -11.65 10.08
N MET A 2 -30.17 -11.76 10.06
CA MET A 2 -29.38 -12.54 11.04
C MET A 2 -28.17 -11.73 11.57
N LEU A 3 -28.40 -10.48 11.97
CA LEU A 3 -27.35 -9.58 12.50
C LEU A 3 -27.11 -9.70 14.02
N ALA A 4 -27.83 -10.57 14.73
CA ALA A 4 -27.83 -10.61 16.20
C ALA A 4 -26.55 -11.16 16.91
N PRO A 5 -25.82 -12.17 16.39
CA PRO A 5 -24.71 -12.78 17.17
C PRO A 5 -23.49 -11.88 17.34
N VAL A 6 -23.12 -11.14 16.29
CA VAL A 6 -21.92 -10.28 16.27
C VAL A 6 -22.04 -9.15 17.30
N TYR A 7 -23.20 -8.52 17.37
CA TYR A 7 -23.49 -7.45 18.34
C TYR A 7 -23.58 -7.93 19.81
N LYS A 8 -23.88 -9.21 20.07
CA LYS A 8 -23.86 -9.73 21.46
C LYS A 8 -22.44 -9.96 21.99
N LYS A 9 -21.50 -10.38 21.14
CA LYS A 9 -20.08 -10.51 21.53
C LYS A 9 -19.43 -9.14 21.78
N TYR A 10 -19.88 -8.11 21.06
CA TYR A 10 -19.45 -6.71 21.22
C TYR A 10 -19.72 -6.13 22.61
N TYR A 11 -20.94 -6.27 23.14
CA TYR A 11 -21.32 -5.71 24.45
C TYR A 11 -20.75 -6.48 25.66
N ALA A 12 -20.54 -7.80 25.54
CA ALA A 12 -20.09 -8.63 26.66
C ALA A 12 -18.64 -8.34 27.12
N ARG A 13 -17.82 -7.68 26.27
CA ARG A 13 -16.41 -7.36 26.59
C ARG A 13 -16.16 -5.88 26.90
N THR A 14 -17.04 -4.96 26.52
CA THR A 14 -16.87 -3.52 26.80
C THR A 14 -17.17 -3.14 28.26
N TYR A 15 -17.80 -4.04 29.02
CA TYR A 15 -18.28 -3.79 30.40
C TYR A 15 -17.81 -4.85 31.41
N SER A 16 -16.74 -5.58 31.11
CA SER A 16 -16.16 -6.61 32.01
C SER A 16 -14.68 -6.29 32.29
N SER A 17 -14.43 -5.13 32.90
CA SER A 17 -13.10 -4.72 33.36
C SER A 17 -13.19 -3.92 34.66
N ASP A 18 -13.75 -4.54 35.69
CA ASP A 18 -13.51 -4.22 37.10
C ASP A 18 -13.64 -5.55 37.88
N GLU A 19 -12.90 -5.67 38.99
CA GLU A 19 -12.80 -6.86 39.85
C GLU A 19 -12.11 -8.10 39.24
N ASP A 20 -10.77 -8.10 39.24
CA ASP A 20 -10.02 -9.09 40.05
C ASP A 20 -8.53 -8.70 40.15
N ALA A 21 -8.15 -8.15 41.29
CA ALA A 21 -6.76 -7.84 41.65
C ALA A 21 -6.48 -8.38 43.06
N GLY A 22 -5.96 -9.61 43.13
CA GLY A 22 -5.65 -10.31 44.36
C GLY A 22 -4.46 -11.26 44.18
N SER A 23 -3.29 -10.80 44.61
CA SER A 23 -2.26 -11.52 45.36
C SER A 23 -2.07 -13.04 45.15
N ASP A 24 -0.84 -13.45 44.82
CA ASP A 24 -0.07 -14.31 45.74
C ASP A 24 1.45 -14.27 45.48
N GLU A 25 2.22 -14.76 46.45
CA GLU A 25 3.62 -14.38 46.69
C GLU A 25 4.71 -15.31 46.11
N SER A 26 5.91 -14.72 45.98
CA SER A 26 7.25 -15.30 46.13
C SER A 26 7.49 -16.82 45.90
N GLY A 27 8.31 -17.13 44.89
CA GLY A 27 9.04 -18.39 44.77
C GLY A 27 10.46 -18.17 44.26
N SER A 28 11.44 -18.06 45.16
CA SER A 28 12.84 -17.81 44.81
C SER A 28 13.60 -19.09 44.44
N SER A 29 14.25 -19.14 43.28
CA SER A 29 15.34 -20.10 43.02
C SER A 29 16.42 -19.50 42.12
N SER A 30 17.61 -19.36 42.69
CA SER A 30 18.83 -18.88 42.04
C SER A 30 19.56 -19.98 41.27
N GLN A 31 19.99 -19.70 40.04
CA GLN A 31 21.12 -20.29 39.31
C GLN A 31 21.14 -19.67 37.90
N SER A 32 22.22 -19.37 37.20
CA SER A 32 23.66 -19.19 37.48
C SER A 32 24.23 -18.85 36.11
N SER A 33 25.02 -17.78 36.01
CA SER A 33 25.53 -17.22 34.75
C SER A 33 26.46 -18.14 33.96
N SER A 34 26.27 -18.23 32.64
CA SER A 34 27.32 -18.57 31.68
C SER A 34 27.00 -18.04 30.28
N ASP A 35 27.64 -16.94 29.89
CA ASP A 35 27.58 -16.39 28.53
C ASP A 35 28.36 -17.27 27.53
N PRO A 36 27.89 -17.40 26.27
CA PRO A 36 28.75 -17.69 25.14
C PRO A 36 29.07 -16.41 24.35
N VAL A 37 30.34 -16.03 24.42
CA VAL A 37 31.00 -14.94 23.68
C VAL A 37 30.59 -14.88 22.20
N ALA A 38 30.22 -13.69 21.73
CA ALA A 38 30.02 -13.43 20.31
C ALA A 38 31.34 -13.52 19.51
N SER A 39 31.44 -14.46 18.58
CA SER A 39 32.57 -14.56 17.64
C SER A 39 32.23 -13.91 16.30
N ALA A 40 32.81 -12.74 16.02
CA ALA A 40 32.68 -12.07 14.73
C ALA A 40 33.39 -12.88 13.62
N ALA A 41 32.64 -13.32 12.61
CA ALA A 41 33.20 -13.97 11.42
C ALA A 41 33.88 -12.93 10.51
N ARG A 42 35.22 -12.85 10.59
CA ARG A 42 36.04 -12.11 9.62
C ARG A 42 35.90 -12.72 8.23
N TRP A 43 35.67 -11.90 7.21
CA TRP A 43 35.98 -12.28 5.84
C TRP A 43 37.49 -12.47 5.67
N SER A 44 37.91 -13.69 5.32
CA SER A 44 39.26 -14.01 4.88
C SER A 44 39.19 -14.83 3.60
N SER A 45 39.36 -14.15 2.46
CA SER A 45 39.48 -14.75 1.14
C SER A 45 40.69 -15.69 1.10
N THR A 46 40.44 -16.99 1.06
CA THR A 46 41.49 -18.01 0.87
C THR A 46 41.14 -18.82 -0.37
N SER A 47 41.91 -18.64 -1.44
CA SER A 47 41.72 -19.29 -2.72
C SER A 47 42.28 -20.72 -2.69
N THR A 48 41.39 -21.72 -2.68
CA THR A 48 41.76 -23.12 -2.95
C THR A 48 41.24 -23.54 -4.32
N SER A 49 42.16 -23.70 -5.27
CA SER A 49 41.90 -24.19 -6.61
C SER A 49 41.59 -25.69 -6.60
N SER A 50 40.34 -26.07 -6.91
CA SER A 50 39.98 -27.43 -7.29
C SER A 50 39.38 -27.42 -8.70
N SER A 51 40.13 -27.95 -9.66
CA SER A 51 39.70 -28.10 -11.04
C SER A 51 38.57 -29.13 -11.17
N GLY A 52 37.34 -28.66 -11.30
CA GLY A 52 36.17 -29.43 -11.73
C GLY A 52 35.60 -28.79 -13.00
N SER A 53 35.11 -29.62 -13.93
CA SER A 53 34.67 -29.20 -15.27
C SER A 53 33.54 -28.16 -15.22
N SER A 54 33.72 -27.04 -15.92
CA SER A 54 32.68 -26.04 -16.15
C SER A 54 31.62 -26.55 -17.13
N SER A 55 30.50 -27.04 -16.60
CA SER A 55 29.21 -26.92 -17.27
C SER A 55 28.63 -25.56 -16.89
N ASP A 56 28.58 -24.65 -17.87
CA ASP A 56 28.01 -23.32 -17.71
C ASP A 56 26.47 -23.45 -17.72
N GLU A 57 25.89 -23.81 -16.56
CA GLU A 57 24.44 -23.88 -16.38
C GLU A 57 23.87 -22.46 -16.33
N SER A 58 23.52 -21.93 -17.50
CA SER A 58 22.66 -20.74 -17.60
C SER A 58 21.32 -21.05 -16.92
N LEU A 59 21.10 -20.48 -15.72
CA LEU A 59 19.81 -20.51 -15.04
C LEU A 59 18.70 -20.14 -16.03
N SER A 60 17.60 -20.90 -16.03
CA SER A 60 16.51 -20.62 -16.95
C SER A 60 15.81 -19.32 -16.57
N GLU A 61 15.14 -18.69 -17.54
CA GLU A 61 14.36 -17.46 -17.31
C GLU A 61 13.35 -17.63 -16.16
N LYS A 62 12.82 -18.85 -15.98
CA LYS A 62 11.91 -19.22 -14.87
C LYS A 62 12.60 -19.25 -13.51
N ASP A 63 13.83 -19.76 -13.43
CA ASP A 63 14.58 -19.82 -12.17
C ASP A 63 14.94 -18.41 -11.68
N LEU A 64 15.24 -17.50 -12.62
CA LEU A 64 15.48 -16.08 -12.35
C LEU A 64 14.20 -15.34 -11.92
N GLU A 65 13.06 -15.62 -12.56
CA GLU A 65 11.75 -15.08 -12.15
C GLU A 65 11.38 -15.54 -10.73
N LEU A 66 11.55 -16.83 -10.44
CA LEU A 66 11.24 -17.42 -9.14
C LEU A 66 12.18 -16.91 -8.02
N ALA A 67 13.48 -16.77 -8.30
CA ALA A 67 14.42 -16.15 -7.37
C ALA A 67 14.06 -14.68 -7.06
N SER A 68 13.60 -13.93 -8.06
CA SER A 68 13.10 -12.56 -7.90
C SER A 68 11.84 -12.50 -7.02
N LEU A 69 10.86 -13.37 -7.29
CA LEU A 69 9.65 -13.51 -6.48
C LEU A 69 9.98 -13.87 -5.02
N LYS A 70 10.91 -14.81 -4.81
CA LYS A 70 11.36 -15.22 -3.47
C LYS A 70 12.08 -14.09 -2.73
N ALA A 71 12.92 -13.31 -3.41
CA ALA A 71 13.55 -12.13 -2.81
C ALA A 71 12.52 -11.06 -2.39
N ALA A 72 11.55 -10.76 -3.26
CA ALA A 72 10.45 -9.84 -2.94
C ALA A 72 9.56 -10.35 -1.80
N PHE A 73 9.31 -11.67 -1.75
CA PHE A 73 8.58 -12.33 -0.67
C PHE A 73 9.30 -12.20 0.68
N VAL A 74 10.61 -12.51 0.73
CA VAL A 74 11.41 -12.41 1.97
C VAL A 74 11.44 -10.98 2.52
N LEU A 75 11.47 -9.96 1.66
CA LEU A 75 11.40 -8.56 2.07
C LEU A 75 10.05 -8.15 2.72
N GLU A 76 8.95 -8.83 2.37
CA GLU A 76 7.61 -8.51 2.89
C GLU A 76 7.15 -9.42 4.04
N PHE A 77 7.49 -10.71 3.99
CA PHE A 77 7.02 -11.75 4.92
C PHE A 77 8.11 -12.25 5.87
N GLY A 78 9.39 -11.93 5.63
CA GLY A 78 10.54 -12.50 6.33
C GLY A 78 11.01 -13.83 5.73
N GLU A 79 12.11 -14.37 6.27
CA GLU A 79 12.70 -15.64 5.81
C GLU A 79 11.92 -16.88 6.31
N THR A 80 11.28 -16.78 7.48
CA THR A 80 10.64 -17.91 8.16
C THR A 80 9.17 -18.00 7.83
N VAL A 81 8.76 -19.09 7.18
CA VAL A 81 7.37 -19.36 6.84
C VAL A 81 6.80 -20.44 7.76
N HIS A 82 5.81 -20.07 8.57
CA HIS A 82 5.22 -20.96 9.58
C HIS A 82 4.28 -22.01 8.95
N VAL A 83 4.50 -23.26 9.32
CA VAL A 83 3.58 -24.38 9.07
C VAL A 83 2.79 -24.66 10.36
N THR A 84 1.49 -24.86 10.23
CA THR A 84 0.57 -25.17 11.34
C THR A 84 0.66 -26.64 11.77
N GLU A 85 0.08 -26.97 12.92
CA GLU A 85 -0.17 -28.37 13.28
C GLU A 85 -1.21 -29.00 12.36
N ASP A 86 -1.08 -30.30 12.10
CA ASP A 86 -1.96 -31.08 11.24
C ASP A 86 -3.44 -31.04 11.68
N ALA A 87 -3.69 -31.11 13.00
CA ALA A 87 -5.03 -31.04 13.56
C ALA A 87 -5.82 -29.77 13.15
N TRP A 88 -5.14 -28.67 12.83
CA TRP A 88 -5.79 -27.43 12.41
C TRP A 88 -6.55 -27.59 11.09
N VAL A 89 -5.94 -28.19 10.06
CA VAL A 89 -6.59 -28.28 8.73
C VAL A 89 -7.82 -29.18 8.77
N HIS A 90 -7.80 -30.21 9.62
CA HIS A 90 -8.93 -31.10 9.87
C HIS A 90 -10.11 -30.44 10.62
N SER A 91 -9.83 -29.41 11.42
CA SER A 91 -10.85 -28.59 12.10
C SER A 91 -11.47 -27.52 11.19
N LEU A 92 -10.73 -27.09 10.17
CA LEU A 92 -11.11 -25.95 9.32
C LEU A 92 -12.39 -26.26 8.52
N TYR A 93 -13.28 -25.25 8.45
CA TYR A 93 -14.56 -25.33 7.73
C TYR A 93 -15.49 -26.48 8.18
N GLY A 94 -15.29 -27.07 9.38
CA GLY A 94 -16.11 -28.17 9.90
C GLY A 94 -17.62 -27.90 10.01
N TRP A 95 -18.02 -26.62 9.94
CA TRP A 95 -19.41 -26.16 10.00
C TRP A 95 -20.04 -25.86 8.62
N VAL A 96 -19.26 -25.87 7.53
CA VAL A 96 -19.72 -25.47 6.18
C VAL A 96 -20.65 -26.53 5.55
N VAL A 97 -20.54 -27.77 5.98
CA VAL A 97 -21.36 -28.90 5.51
C VAL A 97 -21.56 -29.89 6.66
N SER A 98 -22.77 -30.41 6.81
CA SER A 98 -23.08 -31.39 7.88
C SER A 98 -22.49 -32.77 7.59
N GLN A 99 -22.34 -33.58 8.63
CA GLN A 99 -21.89 -34.98 8.52
C GLN A 99 -22.84 -35.80 7.63
N GLU A 100 -24.16 -35.62 7.80
CA GLU A 100 -25.21 -36.30 7.02
C GLU A 100 -25.10 -36.02 5.52
N GLN A 101 -24.84 -34.76 5.12
CA GLN A 101 -24.65 -34.39 3.72
C GLN A 101 -23.36 -34.96 3.11
N LEU A 102 -22.31 -35.15 3.91
CA LEU A 102 -21.08 -35.79 3.46
C LEU A 102 -21.31 -37.28 3.21
N GLU A 103 -22.05 -37.94 4.10
CA GLU A 103 -22.43 -39.34 3.97
C GLU A 103 -23.33 -39.57 2.74
N GLU A 104 -24.39 -38.76 2.57
CA GLU A 104 -25.24 -38.75 1.36
C GLU A 104 -24.42 -38.54 0.07
N PHE A 105 -23.43 -37.63 0.09
CA PHE A 105 -22.54 -37.41 -1.04
C PHE A 105 -21.67 -38.64 -1.36
N PHE A 106 -21.15 -39.35 -0.36
CA PHE A 106 -20.32 -40.54 -0.60
C PHE A 106 -21.13 -41.79 -0.99
N GLU A 107 -22.38 -41.90 -0.53
CA GLU A 107 -23.31 -42.96 -0.96
C GLU A 107 -23.74 -42.81 -2.43
N SER A 108 -23.69 -41.60 -2.98
CA SER A 108 -23.97 -41.35 -4.40
C SER A 108 -22.90 -41.95 -5.32
N ASP A 109 -23.35 -42.69 -6.34
CA ASP A 109 -22.52 -43.15 -7.47
C ASP A 109 -21.78 -42.01 -8.20
N SER A 110 -22.24 -40.76 -8.05
CA SER A 110 -21.64 -39.56 -8.64
C SER A 110 -20.47 -38.96 -7.85
N SER A 111 -20.21 -39.42 -6.61
CA SER A 111 -19.19 -38.84 -5.70
C SER A 111 -17.79 -38.74 -6.33
N GLY A 112 -17.43 -39.72 -7.16
CA GLY A 112 -16.10 -39.85 -7.74
C GLY A 112 -15.04 -40.36 -6.75
N TYR A 113 -15.41 -40.67 -5.52
CA TYR A 113 -14.57 -41.33 -4.51
C TYR A 113 -15.00 -42.78 -4.37
N LYS A 114 -14.05 -43.73 -4.30
CA LYS A 114 -14.36 -45.17 -4.23
C LYS A 114 -13.46 -45.89 -3.24
N LEU A 115 -14.07 -46.72 -2.41
CA LEU A 115 -13.37 -47.70 -1.57
C LEU A 115 -12.88 -48.88 -2.42
N ASP A 116 -11.63 -49.29 -2.22
CA ASP A 116 -11.10 -50.54 -2.77
C ASP A 116 -11.56 -51.76 -1.94
N LYS A 117 -11.17 -52.97 -2.38
CA LYS A 117 -11.55 -54.22 -1.69
C LYS A 117 -10.95 -54.38 -0.29
N ALA A 118 -9.95 -53.59 0.08
CA ALA A 118 -9.34 -53.56 1.40
C ALA A 118 -9.89 -52.41 2.26
N GLY A 119 -10.80 -51.60 1.74
CA GLY A 119 -11.41 -50.45 2.44
C GLY A 119 -10.63 -49.14 2.29
N ASN A 120 -9.56 -49.09 1.49
CA ASN A 120 -8.86 -47.83 1.23
C ASN A 120 -9.64 -47.03 0.18
N GLY A 121 -10.07 -45.82 0.51
CA GLY A 121 -10.76 -44.95 -0.45
C GLY A 121 -9.79 -44.16 -1.32
N ARG A 122 -10.19 -43.90 -2.57
CA ARG A 122 -9.42 -43.07 -3.52
C ARG A 122 -10.32 -42.18 -4.36
N TRP A 123 -9.83 -40.99 -4.70
CA TRP A 123 -10.44 -40.11 -5.69
C TRP A 123 -10.11 -40.61 -7.09
N ARG A 124 -11.14 -40.79 -7.93
CA ARG A 124 -11.01 -41.47 -9.22
C ARG A 124 -10.06 -40.73 -10.17
N GLY A 125 -8.97 -41.41 -10.54
CA GLY A 125 -8.12 -41.04 -11.68
C GLY A 125 -7.00 -40.05 -11.40
N LEU A 126 -6.84 -39.49 -10.20
CA LEU A 126 -5.77 -38.51 -9.91
C LEU A 126 -4.37 -39.14 -10.03
N GLN A 127 -4.15 -40.28 -9.38
CA GLN A 127 -2.90 -41.05 -9.44
C GLN A 127 -2.63 -41.72 -10.80
N GLU A 128 -3.60 -41.70 -11.73
CA GLU A 128 -3.48 -42.25 -13.09
C GLU A 128 -2.98 -41.21 -14.11
N ALA A 129 -2.82 -39.94 -13.70
CA ALA A 129 -2.39 -38.86 -14.58
C ALA A 129 -0.92 -39.03 -15.02
N PRO A 130 -0.58 -38.88 -16.32
CA PRO A 130 0.81 -39.00 -16.77
C PRO A 130 1.67 -37.86 -16.21
N ARG A 131 2.77 -38.18 -15.52
CA ARG A 131 3.69 -37.19 -14.90
C ARG A 131 4.22 -36.11 -15.86
N HIS A 132 4.27 -36.38 -17.16
CA HIS A 132 4.72 -35.41 -18.18
C HIS A 132 3.58 -34.51 -18.71
N TRP A 133 2.35 -34.66 -18.21
CA TRP A 133 1.16 -33.97 -18.72
C TRP A 133 0.33 -33.36 -17.59
N GLN A 134 0.89 -32.35 -16.93
CA GLN A 134 0.26 -31.58 -15.84
C GLN A 134 -1.17 -31.11 -16.19
N TYR A 135 -1.42 -30.73 -17.44
CA TYR A 135 -2.74 -30.33 -17.93
C TYR A 135 -3.84 -31.41 -17.75
N ASP A 136 -3.51 -32.69 -17.88
CA ASP A 136 -4.46 -33.80 -17.62
C ASP A 136 -4.75 -33.94 -16.10
N LEU A 137 -3.73 -33.74 -15.25
CA LEU A 137 -3.93 -33.68 -13.80
C LEU A 137 -4.82 -32.48 -13.41
N CYS A 138 -4.63 -31.31 -14.02
CA CYS A 138 -5.50 -30.14 -13.83
C CYS A 138 -6.95 -30.45 -14.23
N ILE A 139 -7.21 -31.05 -15.40
CA ILE A 139 -8.57 -31.47 -15.81
C ILE A 139 -9.21 -32.39 -14.77
N ARG A 140 -8.46 -33.36 -14.25
CA ARG A 140 -8.98 -34.32 -13.26
C ARG A 140 -9.29 -33.66 -11.93
N PHE A 141 -8.43 -32.77 -11.44
CA PHE A 141 -8.72 -31.95 -10.26
C PHE A 141 -9.93 -31.06 -10.46
N SER A 142 -10.02 -30.31 -11.57
CA SER A 142 -11.20 -29.50 -11.90
C SER A 142 -12.47 -30.34 -11.91
N SER A 143 -12.42 -31.57 -12.44
CA SER A 143 -13.57 -32.49 -12.46
C SER A 143 -13.98 -32.98 -11.06
N VAL A 144 -13.04 -33.29 -10.17
CA VAL A 144 -13.33 -33.68 -8.79
C VAL A 144 -13.91 -32.49 -8.01
N ILE A 145 -13.26 -31.33 -8.08
CA ILE A 145 -13.66 -30.11 -7.37
C ILE A 145 -15.03 -29.64 -7.86
N ALA A 146 -15.29 -29.65 -9.17
CA ALA A 146 -16.60 -29.27 -9.73
C ALA A 146 -17.74 -30.20 -9.26
N ARG A 147 -17.50 -31.51 -9.07
CA ARG A 147 -18.53 -32.41 -8.50
C ARG A 147 -18.85 -32.05 -7.06
N ILE A 148 -17.83 -31.80 -6.23
CA ILE A 148 -17.99 -31.40 -4.83
C ILE A 148 -18.79 -30.10 -4.75
N VAL A 149 -18.38 -29.07 -5.49
CA VAL A 149 -19.04 -27.76 -5.49
C VAL A 149 -20.47 -27.86 -6.02
N ASN A 150 -20.70 -28.46 -7.19
CA ASN A 150 -22.04 -28.52 -7.80
C ASN A 150 -23.05 -29.37 -7.01
N THR A 151 -22.59 -30.28 -6.16
CA THR A 151 -23.48 -31.15 -5.35
C THR A 151 -23.72 -30.58 -3.95
N LEU A 152 -22.67 -30.07 -3.28
CA LEU A 152 -22.73 -29.68 -1.87
C LEU A 152 -22.84 -28.16 -1.66
N ASN A 153 -22.29 -27.34 -2.56
CA ASN A 153 -22.37 -25.88 -2.47
C ASN A 153 -23.63 -25.37 -3.20
N ARG A 154 -24.77 -25.45 -2.51
CA ARG A 154 -26.08 -25.05 -3.09
C ARG A 154 -26.02 -23.58 -3.55
N PRO A 155 -26.32 -23.29 -4.83
CA PRO A 155 -26.27 -21.92 -5.34
C PRO A 155 -27.30 -21.04 -4.63
N LEU A 156 -26.91 -19.81 -4.32
CA LEU A 156 -27.81 -18.77 -3.86
C LEU A 156 -28.20 -17.89 -5.06
N GLU A 157 -29.32 -17.17 -4.96
CA GLU A 157 -29.77 -16.26 -6.02
C GLU A 157 -28.69 -15.21 -6.33
N GLY A 158 -28.34 -15.05 -7.61
CA GLY A 158 -27.23 -14.20 -8.07
C GLY A 158 -25.81 -14.75 -7.81
N MET A 159 -25.63 -15.83 -7.03
CA MET A 159 -24.32 -16.38 -6.65
C MET A 159 -24.03 -17.73 -7.32
N THR A 160 -23.03 -17.73 -8.19
CA THR A 160 -22.55 -18.91 -8.92
C THR A 160 -21.10 -19.21 -8.55
N ARG A 161 -20.69 -20.48 -8.71
CA ARG A 161 -19.31 -20.96 -8.50
C ARG A 161 -18.95 -21.87 -9.65
N GLU A 162 -17.94 -21.50 -10.42
CA GLU A 162 -17.49 -22.20 -11.63
C GLU A 162 -16.01 -22.56 -11.50
N ILE A 163 -15.66 -23.83 -11.73
CA ILE A 163 -14.29 -24.32 -11.66
C ILE A 163 -13.66 -24.24 -13.04
N VAL A 164 -12.77 -23.28 -13.25
CA VAL A 164 -12.13 -23.03 -14.54
C VAL A 164 -10.69 -23.52 -14.50
N ASN A 165 -10.30 -24.34 -15.48
CA ASN A 165 -8.90 -24.70 -15.69
C ASN A 165 -8.20 -23.52 -16.36
N SER A 166 -7.35 -22.82 -15.61
CA SER A 166 -6.64 -21.63 -16.06
C SER A 166 -5.17 -21.89 -16.41
N SER A 167 -4.72 -23.15 -16.41
CA SER A 167 -3.32 -23.55 -16.66
C SER A 167 -2.82 -23.35 -18.11
N ARG A 168 -3.67 -22.83 -19.01
CA ARG A 168 -3.33 -22.43 -20.40
C ARG A 168 -3.54 -20.94 -20.66
N VAL A 169 -3.93 -20.19 -19.64
CA VAL A 169 -4.16 -18.75 -19.73
C VAL A 169 -2.83 -18.05 -19.53
N ASP A 170 -2.47 -17.15 -20.44
CA ASP A 170 -1.23 -16.39 -20.31
C ASP A 170 -1.33 -15.35 -19.19
N ARG A 171 -2.49 -14.70 -19.00
CA ARG A 171 -2.76 -13.72 -17.92
C ARG A 171 -4.24 -13.64 -17.51
N LEU A 172 -4.50 -13.41 -16.23
CA LEU A 172 -5.82 -13.10 -15.66
C LEU A 172 -6.05 -11.59 -15.38
N SER A 173 -5.12 -10.75 -15.82
CA SER A 173 -5.14 -9.29 -15.66
C SER A 173 -4.10 -8.64 -16.57
N ASP A 174 -4.42 -7.47 -17.16
CA ASP A 174 -3.52 -6.78 -18.08
C ASP A 174 -2.24 -6.21 -17.41
N GLU A 175 -2.31 -5.91 -16.11
CA GLU A 175 -1.30 -5.12 -15.39
C GLU A 175 0.04 -5.82 -15.14
N LEU A 176 0.10 -7.17 -15.13
CA LEU A 176 1.29 -7.92 -14.74
C LEU A 176 1.60 -9.11 -15.64
N LYS A 177 2.89 -9.28 -15.95
CA LYS A 177 3.46 -10.55 -16.45
C LYS A 177 3.75 -11.45 -15.25
N GLY A 178 3.34 -12.70 -15.33
CA GLY A 178 3.65 -13.76 -14.36
C GLY A 178 2.83 -15.01 -14.65
N ARG A 179 3.25 -16.17 -14.12
CA ARG A 179 2.54 -17.45 -14.27
C ARG A 179 1.08 -17.34 -13.82
N CYS A 180 0.13 -17.83 -14.60
CA CYS A 180 -1.27 -17.96 -14.18
C CYS A 180 -1.46 -19.15 -13.21
N PRO A 181 -2.36 -19.08 -12.21
CA PRO A 181 -2.73 -20.26 -11.41
C PRO A 181 -3.32 -21.38 -12.26
N ASP A 182 -3.08 -22.64 -11.88
CA ASP A 182 -3.48 -23.79 -12.72
C ASP A 182 -5.02 -23.97 -12.77
N ILE A 183 -5.72 -23.70 -11.67
CA ILE A 183 -7.18 -23.77 -11.56
C ILE A 183 -7.69 -22.54 -10.79
N SER A 184 -8.73 -21.90 -11.32
CA SER A 184 -9.40 -20.74 -10.71
C SER A 184 -10.85 -21.04 -10.37
N ILE A 185 -11.28 -20.69 -9.16
CA ILE A 185 -12.70 -20.76 -8.75
C ILE A 185 -13.34 -19.41 -9.09
N LYS A 186 -13.95 -19.30 -10.28
CA LYS A 186 -14.72 -18.12 -10.70
C LYS A 186 -16.02 -18.05 -9.91
N ALA A 187 -16.41 -16.85 -9.52
CA ALA A 187 -17.52 -16.64 -8.59
C ALA A 187 -18.28 -15.33 -8.88
N THR A 188 -19.60 -15.35 -8.71
CA THR A 188 -20.43 -14.14 -8.70
C THR A 188 -20.95 -13.84 -7.29
N GLY A 189 -21.14 -12.56 -6.98
CA GLY A 189 -21.62 -12.08 -5.68
C GLY A 189 -21.41 -10.58 -5.53
N PRO A 190 -21.93 -9.96 -4.45
CA PRO A 190 -21.93 -8.51 -4.28
C PRO A 190 -20.54 -7.90 -4.06
N SER A 191 -19.50 -8.68 -3.74
CA SER A 191 -18.11 -8.19 -3.76
C SER A 191 -17.37 -8.41 -5.08
N LEU A 192 -17.89 -9.23 -5.99
CA LEU A 192 -17.14 -9.84 -7.10
C LEU A 192 -17.66 -9.35 -8.46
N GLU A 193 -16.77 -8.81 -9.29
CA GLU A 193 -17.14 -8.26 -10.60
C GLU A 193 -16.39 -8.90 -11.76
N ALA A 194 -17.06 -9.05 -12.89
CA ALA A 194 -16.46 -9.55 -14.11
C ALA A 194 -15.24 -8.70 -14.52
N PRO A 195 -14.15 -9.30 -15.03
CA PRO A 195 -12.97 -8.57 -15.49
C PRO A 195 -13.30 -7.65 -16.68
N GLU A 196 -12.44 -6.68 -17.00
CA GLU A 196 -12.62 -5.82 -18.18
C GLU A 196 -12.27 -6.55 -19.48
N THR A 197 -11.18 -7.31 -19.44
CA THR A 197 -10.71 -8.18 -20.51
C THR A 197 -11.07 -9.64 -20.20
N SER A 198 -11.17 -10.46 -21.24
CA SER A 198 -11.48 -11.88 -21.13
C SER A 198 -10.52 -12.66 -22.00
N ASP A 199 -9.83 -13.64 -21.42
CA ASP A 199 -9.01 -14.59 -22.16
C ASP A 199 -9.90 -15.59 -22.94
N GLU A 200 -9.38 -16.14 -24.05
CA GLU A 200 -10.08 -17.13 -24.87
C GLU A 200 -10.19 -18.50 -24.17
N TYR A 201 -9.18 -18.88 -23.39
CA TYR A 201 -9.09 -20.16 -22.69
C TYR A 201 -9.74 -20.14 -21.29
N ALA A 202 -9.96 -18.97 -20.70
CA ALA A 202 -10.71 -18.79 -19.44
C ALA A 202 -11.71 -17.62 -19.52
N PRO A 203 -12.82 -17.78 -20.26
CA PRO A 203 -13.74 -16.68 -20.54
C PRO A 203 -14.40 -16.11 -19.26
N GLY A 204 -14.20 -14.80 -19.06
CA GLY A 204 -14.74 -14.05 -17.93
C GLY A 204 -14.14 -14.41 -16.57
N VAL A 205 -12.91 -14.95 -16.51
CA VAL A 205 -12.15 -15.12 -15.26
C VAL A 205 -11.12 -14.00 -15.12
N GLY A 206 -11.08 -13.36 -13.95
CA GLY A 206 -10.00 -12.44 -13.59
C GLY A 206 -9.95 -12.25 -12.07
N TYR A 207 -8.89 -11.62 -11.56
CA TYR A 207 -8.71 -11.49 -10.11
C TYR A 207 -9.84 -10.73 -9.38
N SER A 208 -10.65 -9.97 -10.11
CA SER A 208 -11.87 -9.30 -9.61
C SER A 208 -13.05 -10.24 -9.31
N ASN A 209 -13.07 -11.47 -9.85
CA ASN A 209 -14.13 -12.47 -9.64
C ASN A 209 -13.65 -13.88 -9.28
N VAL A 210 -12.38 -14.09 -8.91
CA VAL A 210 -11.96 -15.36 -8.31
C VAL A 210 -12.29 -15.41 -6.81
N ALA A 211 -12.95 -16.48 -6.37
CA ALA A 211 -13.13 -16.80 -4.95
C ALA A 211 -11.80 -17.25 -4.33
N SER A 212 -11.11 -18.18 -5.00
CA SER A 212 -9.81 -18.74 -4.62
C SER A 212 -9.09 -19.36 -5.84
N VAL A 213 -7.80 -19.64 -5.70
CA VAL A 213 -6.93 -20.21 -6.74
C VAL A 213 -6.24 -21.48 -6.23
N ILE A 214 -5.92 -22.39 -7.15
CA ILE A 214 -5.35 -23.72 -6.87
C ILE A 214 -4.26 -24.01 -7.89
N ASP A 215 -3.05 -24.35 -7.42
CA ASP A 215 -1.95 -24.84 -8.24
C ASP A 215 -1.81 -26.35 -8.12
N VAL A 216 -1.37 -27.00 -9.20
CA VAL A 216 -1.36 -28.45 -9.35
C VAL A 216 0.06 -28.92 -9.67
N SER A 217 0.66 -29.70 -8.78
CA SER A 217 2.02 -30.27 -8.91
C SER A 217 1.98 -31.80 -8.88
N PHE A 218 2.95 -32.47 -9.49
CA PHE A 218 3.15 -33.91 -9.30
C PHE A 218 3.98 -34.24 -8.06
N ASP A 219 4.82 -33.32 -7.60
CA ASP A 219 5.78 -33.53 -6.54
C ASP A 219 5.38 -32.74 -5.28
N GLN A 220 5.48 -33.40 -4.12
CA GLN A 220 5.27 -32.81 -2.79
C GLN A 220 6.61 -32.40 -2.17
N GLY A 221 6.56 -31.44 -1.23
CA GLY A 221 7.72 -31.13 -0.37
C GLY A 221 8.76 -30.22 -1.04
N GLY A 222 8.31 -29.21 -1.77
CA GLY A 222 9.17 -28.09 -2.17
C GLY A 222 9.60 -27.23 -0.98
N ASP A 223 10.35 -26.15 -1.26
CA ASP A 223 10.62 -25.14 -0.24
C ASP A 223 9.34 -24.34 0.05
N ASN A 224 8.92 -24.37 1.32
CA ASN A 224 7.75 -23.63 1.81
C ASN A 224 7.80 -22.14 1.44
N ALA A 225 8.99 -21.52 1.42
CA ALA A 225 9.15 -20.11 1.06
C ALA A 225 9.01 -19.86 -0.45
N GLU A 226 9.37 -20.83 -1.28
CA GLU A 226 9.25 -20.77 -2.74
C GLU A 226 7.80 -20.96 -3.19
N GLU A 227 7.16 -22.02 -2.68
CA GLU A 227 5.74 -22.30 -2.90
C GLU A 227 4.86 -21.14 -2.37
N ALA A 228 5.22 -20.52 -1.24
CA ALA A 228 4.56 -19.31 -0.75
C ALA A 228 4.88 -18.06 -1.59
N ALA A 229 6.10 -17.89 -2.11
CA ALA A 229 6.43 -16.75 -2.97
C ALA A 229 5.62 -16.76 -4.28
N GLN A 230 5.43 -17.93 -4.90
CA GLN A 230 4.59 -18.07 -6.08
C GLN A 230 3.12 -17.70 -5.78
N HIS A 231 2.53 -18.27 -4.72
CA HIS A 231 1.13 -17.99 -4.37
C HIS A 231 0.90 -16.55 -3.89
N ALA A 232 1.92 -15.88 -3.33
CA ALA A 232 1.84 -14.48 -2.93
C ALA A 232 1.58 -13.55 -4.13
N ALA A 233 2.07 -13.89 -5.33
CA ALA A 233 1.79 -13.13 -6.55
C ALA A 233 0.28 -13.08 -6.84
N TYR A 234 -0.39 -14.23 -6.83
CA TYR A 234 -1.83 -14.35 -7.10
C TYR A 234 -2.64 -13.67 -5.99
N CYS A 235 -2.25 -13.91 -4.74
CA CYS A 235 -2.94 -13.33 -3.59
C CYS A 235 -2.84 -11.80 -3.58
N ARG A 236 -1.72 -11.21 -4.03
CA ARG A 236 -1.59 -9.76 -4.20
C ARG A 236 -2.59 -9.21 -5.21
N GLN A 237 -2.78 -9.89 -6.35
CA GLN A 237 -3.76 -9.47 -7.35
C GLN A 237 -5.19 -9.55 -6.81
N ILE A 238 -5.51 -10.60 -6.03
CA ILE A 238 -6.82 -10.71 -5.35
C ILE A 238 -7.03 -9.53 -4.38
N PHE A 239 -6.04 -9.16 -3.56
CA PHE A 239 -6.16 -8.00 -2.65
C PHE A 239 -6.30 -6.66 -3.38
N LEU A 240 -5.70 -6.50 -4.56
CA LEU A 240 -5.83 -5.30 -5.39
C LEU A 240 -7.20 -5.21 -6.08
N ALA A 241 -7.64 -6.30 -6.71
CA ALA A 241 -8.90 -6.35 -7.47
C ALA A 241 -10.15 -6.48 -6.57
N GLN A 242 -9.97 -6.91 -5.31
CA GLN A 242 -11.04 -7.06 -4.31
C GLN A 242 -10.67 -6.25 -3.05
N PRO A 243 -10.85 -4.91 -3.04
CA PRO A 243 -10.30 -4.06 -1.97
C PRO A 243 -10.93 -4.25 -0.58
N ASN A 244 -12.07 -4.96 -0.50
CA ASN A 244 -12.71 -5.37 0.75
C ASN A 244 -12.22 -6.74 1.27
N ARG A 245 -11.17 -7.32 0.68
CA ARG A 245 -10.57 -8.59 1.13
C ARG A 245 -9.71 -8.40 2.39
N ASN A 246 -10.11 -9.06 3.48
CA ASN A 246 -9.38 -9.11 4.76
C ASN A 246 -8.30 -10.19 4.76
N PHE A 247 -8.60 -11.37 4.20
CA PHE A 247 -7.66 -12.47 3.98
C PHE A 247 -7.96 -13.20 2.67
N THR A 248 -6.99 -13.96 2.16
CA THR A 248 -7.23 -14.90 1.06
C THR A 248 -6.53 -16.24 1.31
N ARG A 249 -7.05 -17.29 0.69
CA ARG A 249 -6.55 -18.66 0.81
C ARG A 249 -6.45 -19.28 -0.59
N SER A 250 -5.39 -20.06 -0.76
CA SER A 250 -5.11 -20.81 -1.98
C SER A 250 -4.66 -22.23 -1.63
N LEU A 251 -4.72 -23.14 -2.59
CA LEU A 251 -4.42 -24.56 -2.38
C LEU A 251 -3.29 -25.00 -3.31
N ILE A 252 -2.37 -25.82 -2.81
CA ILE A 252 -1.49 -26.64 -3.64
C ILE A 252 -2.03 -28.07 -3.61
N ALA A 253 -2.19 -28.67 -4.78
CA ALA A 253 -2.70 -30.02 -4.94
C ALA A 253 -1.72 -30.92 -5.69
N THR A 254 -1.49 -32.11 -5.14
CA THR A 254 -0.77 -33.20 -5.81
C THR A 254 -1.62 -34.47 -5.82
N PRO A 255 -1.31 -35.48 -6.66
CA PRO A 255 -2.16 -36.67 -6.81
C PRO A 255 -2.54 -37.37 -5.50
N ASP A 256 -1.66 -37.31 -4.49
CA ASP A 256 -1.81 -38.01 -3.21
C ASP A 256 -2.29 -37.10 -2.07
N GLY A 257 -2.11 -35.78 -2.15
CA GLY A 257 -2.38 -34.87 -1.03
C GLY A 257 -2.43 -33.40 -1.41
N VAL A 258 -2.99 -32.58 -0.52
CA VAL A 258 -3.12 -31.13 -0.70
C VAL A 258 -2.60 -30.39 0.52
N ARG A 259 -2.30 -29.11 0.35
CA ARG A 259 -2.14 -28.18 1.47
C ARG A 259 -2.71 -26.81 1.14
N LEU A 260 -3.17 -26.14 2.19
CA LEU A 260 -3.67 -24.77 2.19
C LEU A 260 -2.54 -23.77 2.49
N ILE A 261 -2.53 -22.65 1.77
CA ILE A 261 -1.74 -21.46 2.05
C ILE A 261 -2.71 -20.31 2.36
N HIS A 262 -2.46 -19.58 3.44
CA HIS A 262 -3.28 -18.45 3.89
C HIS A 262 -2.47 -17.17 3.96
N TYR A 263 -3.03 -16.07 3.44
CA TYR A 263 -2.47 -14.72 3.50
C TYR A 263 -3.45 -13.77 4.17
N ASP A 264 -2.97 -13.05 5.17
CA ASP A 264 -3.65 -11.91 5.78
C ASP A 264 -2.66 -10.76 5.99
N ARG A 265 -3.08 -9.72 6.72
CA ARG A 265 -2.26 -8.52 6.95
C ARG A 265 -1.14 -8.71 7.97
N SER A 266 -1.12 -9.81 8.72
CA SER A 266 -0.08 -10.20 9.68
C SER A 266 0.94 -11.19 9.08
N GLY A 267 0.75 -11.69 7.87
CA GLY A 267 1.71 -12.57 7.21
C GLY A 267 1.07 -13.72 6.44
N VAL A 268 1.87 -14.76 6.25
CA VAL A 268 1.47 -16.01 5.60
C VAL A 268 1.59 -17.18 6.58
N TYR A 269 0.75 -18.20 6.42
CA TYR A 269 0.95 -19.50 7.05
C TYR A 269 0.54 -20.63 6.10
N LEU A 270 1.08 -21.82 6.35
CA LEU A 270 0.75 -23.03 5.61
C LEU A 270 0.22 -24.12 6.52
N THR A 271 -0.52 -25.04 5.92
CA THR A 271 -0.82 -26.36 6.53
C THR A 271 0.22 -27.38 6.06
N PRO A 272 0.45 -28.47 6.80
CA PRO A 272 1.15 -29.61 6.24
C PRO A 272 0.37 -30.18 5.04
N TYR A 273 1.06 -30.95 4.20
CA TYR A 273 0.39 -31.77 3.20
C TYR A 273 -0.40 -32.87 3.91
N PHE A 274 -1.72 -32.95 3.67
CA PHE A 274 -2.56 -34.03 4.15
C PHE A 274 -3.07 -34.90 2.99
N ASP A 275 -3.20 -36.20 3.24
CA ASP A 275 -3.63 -37.18 2.25
C ASP A 275 -5.14 -37.03 1.98
N ILE A 276 -5.50 -36.70 0.73
CA ILE A 276 -6.91 -36.48 0.32
C ILE A 276 -7.69 -37.78 0.15
N HIS A 277 -6.99 -38.91 0.03
CA HIS A 277 -7.57 -40.24 -0.06
C HIS A 277 -7.93 -40.77 1.33
N GLN A 278 -7.09 -40.53 2.34
CA GLN A 278 -7.35 -40.92 3.74
C GLN A 278 -8.25 -39.92 4.48
N HIS A 279 -8.21 -38.62 4.13
CA HIS A 279 -9.01 -37.57 4.78
C HIS A 279 -10.01 -36.88 3.82
N PRO A 280 -10.88 -37.62 3.11
CA PRO A 280 -11.72 -37.07 2.05
C PRO A 280 -12.75 -36.05 2.58
N TYR A 281 -13.24 -36.23 3.81
CA TYR A 281 -14.10 -35.27 4.52
C TYR A 281 -13.41 -33.90 4.71
N THR A 282 -12.10 -33.89 4.98
CA THR A 282 -11.32 -32.65 5.13
C THR A 282 -11.12 -32.00 3.77
N PHE A 283 -10.79 -32.78 2.74
CA PHE A 283 -10.65 -32.28 1.38
C PHE A 283 -11.94 -31.61 0.88
N ILE A 284 -13.11 -32.23 1.09
CA ILE A 284 -14.41 -31.63 0.76
C ILE A 284 -14.62 -30.31 1.53
N ARG A 285 -14.39 -30.28 2.85
CA ARG A 285 -14.53 -29.06 3.66
C ARG A 285 -13.63 -27.92 3.18
N VAL A 286 -12.39 -28.21 2.81
CA VAL A 286 -11.45 -27.23 2.24
C VAL A 286 -11.94 -26.71 0.89
N VAL A 287 -12.39 -27.58 -0.02
CA VAL A 287 -12.97 -27.19 -1.32
C VAL A 287 -14.23 -26.31 -1.15
N LEU A 288 -15.11 -26.63 -0.21
CA LEU A 288 -16.31 -25.85 0.08
C LEU A 288 -15.99 -24.52 0.75
N GLY A 289 -14.97 -24.46 1.61
CA GLY A 289 -14.48 -23.20 2.18
C GLY A 289 -13.91 -22.26 1.12
N LEU A 290 -13.09 -22.77 0.20
CA LEU A 290 -12.49 -22.00 -0.92
C LEU A 290 -13.51 -21.60 -2.00
N SER A 291 -14.70 -22.20 -2.01
CA SER A 291 -15.78 -21.90 -2.97
C SER A 291 -17.02 -21.27 -2.31
N SER A 292 -16.97 -20.94 -1.02
CA SER A 292 -18.15 -20.62 -0.22
C SER A 292 -19.02 -19.49 -0.79
N ASN A 293 -20.33 -19.61 -0.59
CA ASN A 293 -21.30 -18.53 -0.86
C ASN A 293 -21.41 -17.52 0.31
N VAL A 294 -20.71 -17.77 1.42
CA VAL A 294 -20.59 -16.84 2.56
C VAL A 294 -19.32 -16.02 2.39
N GLU A 295 -19.45 -14.71 2.20
CA GLU A 295 -18.34 -13.81 1.86
C GLU A 295 -17.24 -13.80 2.93
N GLU A 296 -17.60 -13.85 4.21
CA GLU A 296 -16.65 -13.87 5.33
C GLU A 296 -15.78 -15.15 5.34
N VAL A 297 -16.24 -16.26 4.75
CA VAL A 297 -15.49 -17.53 4.64
C VAL A 297 -14.39 -17.43 3.57
N LEU A 298 -14.65 -16.68 2.51
CA LEU A 298 -13.66 -16.31 1.50
C LEU A 298 -12.69 -15.22 2.02
N GLY A 299 -13.04 -14.56 3.13
CA GLY A 299 -12.27 -13.47 3.71
C GLY A 299 -12.62 -12.10 3.15
N LEU A 300 -13.82 -11.93 2.59
CA LEU A 300 -14.38 -10.65 2.19
C LEU A 300 -15.07 -9.95 3.38
N ASP A 301 -14.95 -8.62 3.43
CA ASP A 301 -15.66 -7.78 4.39
C ASP A 301 -17.07 -7.46 3.88
N SER A 302 -18.07 -8.13 4.45
CA SER A 302 -19.49 -8.01 4.09
C SER A 302 -20.13 -6.67 4.49
N THR A 303 -19.41 -5.79 5.19
CA THR A 303 -19.85 -4.41 5.41
C THR A 303 -19.66 -3.51 4.17
N VAL A 304 -18.93 -3.98 3.16
CA VAL A 304 -18.80 -3.37 1.83
C VAL A 304 -19.58 -4.22 0.84
N GLN A 305 -20.55 -3.65 0.15
CA GLN A 305 -21.45 -4.39 -0.75
C GLN A 305 -21.70 -3.62 -2.05
N TRP A 306 -21.69 -4.32 -3.18
CA TRP A 306 -22.01 -3.73 -4.49
C TRP A 306 -23.26 -4.35 -5.11
N SER A 307 -24.02 -3.52 -5.83
CA SER A 307 -24.98 -3.94 -6.82
C SER A 307 -24.24 -4.24 -8.13
N ILE A 308 -24.38 -5.45 -8.63
CA ILE A 308 -23.78 -5.91 -9.89
C ILE A 308 -24.88 -5.93 -10.97
N ASP A 309 -24.59 -5.37 -12.14
CA ASP A 309 -25.47 -5.52 -13.31
C ASP A 309 -25.39 -6.96 -13.84
N GLU A 310 -26.51 -7.67 -13.90
CA GLU A 310 -26.56 -9.08 -14.28
C GLU A 310 -26.13 -9.35 -15.73
N SER A 311 -26.26 -8.35 -16.62
CA SER A 311 -25.96 -8.51 -18.05
C SER A 311 -24.48 -8.34 -18.39
N THR A 312 -23.77 -7.53 -17.61
CA THR A 312 -22.35 -7.17 -17.81
C THR A 312 -21.43 -7.74 -16.73
N GLY A 313 -21.97 -8.12 -15.58
CA GLY A 313 -21.22 -8.54 -14.40
C GLY A 313 -20.44 -7.39 -13.72
N LYS A 314 -20.75 -6.12 -14.02
CA LYS A 314 -20.01 -4.94 -13.52
C LYS A 314 -20.70 -4.27 -12.34
N ARG A 315 -19.90 -3.67 -11.44
CA ARG A 315 -20.39 -2.84 -10.33
C ARG A 315 -21.13 -1.60 -10.86
N THR A 316 -22.33 -1.34 -10.33
CA THR A 316 -23.15 -0.15 -10.69
C THR A 316 -23.34 0.80 -9.52
N HIS A 317 -23.51 0.25 -8.32
CA HIS A 317 -23.68 1.00 -7.08
C HIS A 317 -22.96 0.27 -5.95
N GLY A 318 -22.43 1.00 -4.97
CA GLY A 318 -21.73 0.42 -3.82
C GLY A 318 -22.15 1.09 -2.53
N THR A 319 -22.10 0.34 -1.44
CA THR A 319 -22.41 0.81 -0.10
C THR A 319 -21.36 0.32 0.90
N ILE A 320 -21.15 1.10 1.96
CA ILE A 320 -20.22 0.76 3.03
C ILE A 320 -20.82 1.16 4.39
N ILE A 321 -20.84 0.22 5.32
CA ILE A 321 -21.32 0.43 6.70
C ILE A 321 -20.12 0.83 7.56
N SER A 322 -20.17 1.95 8.27
CA SER A 322 -19.02 2.41 9.08
C SER A 322 -19.24 2.46 10.59
N SER A 323 -20.48 2.63 11.04
CA SER A 323 -20.81 2.74 12.47
C SER A 323 -22.32 2.61 12.64
N VAL A 324 -22.83 2.79 13.86
CA VAL A 324 -24.26 2.87 14.13
C VAL A 324 -24.64 4.25 14.67
N ASP A 325 -25.88 4.67 14.40
CA ASP A 325 -26.45 5.91 14.93
C ASP A 325 -26.84 5.77 16.42
N ALA A 326 -27.41 6.84 17.00
CA ALA A 326 -27.90 6.85 18.38
C ALA A 326 -29.04 5.84 18.66
N ASN A 327 -29.65 5.26 17.63
CA ASN A 327 -30.69 4.24 17.70
C ASN A 327 -30.15 2.83 17.36
N TYR A 328 -28.83 2.67 17.32
CA TYR A 328 -28.12 1.44 16.93
C TYR A 328 -28.42 0.96 15.48
N GLN A 329 -28.86 1.85 14.59
CA GLN A 329 -29.04 1.56 13.17
C GLN A 329 -27.73 1.79 12.39
N PRO A 330 -27.37 0.92 11.43
CA PRO A 330 -26.15 1.06 10.64
C PRO A 330 -26.18 2.35 9.80
N ILE A 331 -25.12 3.15 9.91
CA ILE A 331 -24.89 4.31 9.05
C ILE A 331 -24.25 3.80 7.75
N ILE A 332 -25.03 3.85 6.67
CA ILE A 332 -24.67 3.37 5.33
C ILE A 332 -24.24 4.56 4.48
N TYR A 333 -22.99 4.54 4.02
CA TYR A 333 -22.45 5.52 3.08
C TYR A 333 -22.55 4.99 1.66
N ASN A 334 -22.95 5.85 0.72
CA ASN A 334 -23.02 5.51 -0.70
C ASN A 334 -21.64 5.68 -1.34
N LEU A 335 -21.04 4.60 -1.84
CA LEU A 335 -19.78 4.63 -2.55
C LEU A 335 -19.94 5.28 -3.93
N LYS A 336 -18.93 6.04 -4.34
CA LYS A 336 -18.90 6.68 -5.64
C LYS A 336 -18.37 5.70 -6.68
N ALA A 337 -19.25 4.91 -7.28
CA ALA A 337 -18.91 3.79 -8.18
C ALA A 337 -17.93 4.12 -9.32
N ASN A 338 -17.92 5.37 -9.82
CA ASN A 338 -17.03 5.80 -10.91
C ASN A 338 -15.64 6.26 -10.44
N GLU A 339 -15.33 6.21 -9.14
CA GLU A 339 -13.99 6.46 -8.59
C GLU A 339 -13.49 5.21 -7.87
N ALA A 340 -12.51 4.51 -8.45
CA ALA A 340 -11.88 3.35 -7.83
C ALA A 340 -11.26 3.72 -6.46
N PRO A 341 -11.34 2.84 -5.45
CA PRO A 341 -10.67 3.09 -4.18
C PRO A 341 -9.15 3.07 -4.35
N PHE A 342 -8.45 3.90 -3.58
CA PHE A 342 -7.00 3.76 -3.45
C PHE A 342 -6.67 2.53 -2.60
N VAL A 343 -5.75 1.68 -3.07
CA VAL A 343 -5.33 0.45 -2.36
C VAL A 343 -3.81 0.39 -2.32
N ARG A 344 -3.21 0.17 -1.14
CA ARG A 344 -1.77 -0.12 -1.05
C ARG A 344 -1.47 -1.56 -1.54
N PRO A 345 -0.52 -1.78 -2.48
CA PRO A 345 -0.21 -3.13 -3.02
C PRO A 345 0.45 -4.14 -2.06
N GLY A 346 0.80 -3.73 -0.85
CA GLY A 346 1.32 -4.64 0.18
C GLY A 346 0.21 -5.59 0.64
N ILE A 347 0.54 -6.87 0.76
CA ILE A 347 -0.26 -7.86 1.48
C ILE A 347 -0.11 -7.59 2.98
N CYS A 348 1.12 -7.48 3.49
CA CYS A 348 1.38 -7.32 4.92
C CYS A 348 1.33 -5.87 5.40
N GLY A 349 1.19 -5.70 6.72
CA GLY A 349 1.35 -4.41 7.38
C GLY A 349 0.03 -3.63 7.49
N ARG A 350 -0.03 -2.44 6.88
CA ARG A 350 -1.16 -1.51 7.03
C ARG A 350 -2.35 -1.76 6.10
N GLY A 351 -2.11 -2.35 4.93
CA GLY A 351 -3.17 -2.70 3.96
C GLY A 351 -4.16 -1.57 3.67
N THR A 352 -3.71 -0.31 3.61
CA THR A 352 -4.58 0.86 3.56
C THR A 352 -5.46 0.84 2.30
N THR A 353 -6.78 0.93 2.50
CA THR A 353 -7.77 1.14 1.44
C THR A 353 -8.55 2.42 1.73
N CYS A 354 -8.64 3.34 0.75
CA CYS A 354 -9.42 4.57 0.87
C CYS A 354 -10.56 4.58 -0.14
N TRP A 355 -11.79 4.61 0.36
CA TRP A 355 -13.02 4.59 -0.42
C TRP A 355 -13.60 6.01 -0.58
N HIS A 356 -13.96 6.39 -1.80
CA HIS A 356 -14.68 7.64 -2.07
C HIS A 356 -16.19 7.44 -1.86
N ALA A 357 -16.82 8.23 -1.00
CA ALA A 357 -18.22 8.08 -0.66
C ALA A 357 -18.94 9.42 -0.45
N TYR A 358 -20.26 9.34 -0.27
CA TYR A 358 -21.12 10.46 0.11
C TYR A 358 -21.71 10.21 1.50
N ASP A 359 -21.67 11.23 2.36
CA ASP A 359 -22.31 11.23 3.66
C ASP A 359 -23.84 11.18 3.50
N PRO A 360 -24.54 10.24 4.16
CA PRO A 360 -25.97 10.00 3.93
C PRO A 360 -26.89 11.11 4.48
N VAL A 361 -26.39 11.98 5.37
CA VAL A 361 -27.18 13.04 6.01
C VAL A 361 -27.00 14.37 5.30
N THR A 362 -25.75 14.72 4.97
CA THR A 362 -25.37 16.02 4.39
C THR A 362 -25.22 15.99 2.87
N GLY A 363 -25.08 14.80 2.27
CA GLY A 363 -24.77 14.63 0.84
C GLY A 363 -23.37 15.09 0.43
N GLN A 364 -22.52 15.47 1.39
CA GLN A 364 -21.15 15.90 1.11
C GLN A 364 -20.24 14.71 0.79
N ARG A 365 -19.16 14.95 0.05
CA ARG A 365 -18.13 13.91 -0.18
C ARG A 365 -17.39 13.64 1.13
N VAL A 366 -17.13 12.36 1.39
CA VAL A 366 -16.28 11.88 2.48
C VAL A 366 -15.26 10.89 1.94
N LEU A 367 -14.19 10.68 2.70
CA LEU A 367 -13.20 9.64 2.45
C LEU A 367 -13.29 8.61 3.58
N ILE A 368 -13.47 7.33 3.25
CA ILE A 368 -13.53 6.25 4.25
C ILE A 368 -12.24 5.46 4.16
N LYS A 369 -11.45 5.46 5.24
CA LYS A 369 -10.11 4.88 5.33
C LYS A 369 -10.19 3.59 6.14
N ASP A 370 -9.91 2.45 5.51
CA ASP A 370 -9.66 1.17 6.16
C ASP A 370 -8.15 0.99 6.37
N THR A 371 -7.73 0.66 7.59
CA THR A 371 -6.33 0.36 7.92
C THR A 371 -6.22 -0.82 8.88
N TRP A 372 -5.06 -1.47 8.83
CA TRP A 372 -4.68 -2.54 9.74
C TRP A 372 -3.54 -2.07 10.65
N ARG A 373 -3.81 -2.01 11.95
CA ARG A 373 -2.81 -1.71 12.98
C ARG A 373 -2.40 -2.99 13.68
N ALA A 374 -1.18 -3.03 14.20
CA ALA A 374 -0.82 -4.03 15.20
C ALA A 374 -1.76 -3.90 16.41
N SER A 375 -2.24 -5.02 16.94
CA SER A 375 -3.21 -5.02 18.05
C SER A 375 -2.63 -4.39 19.32
N SER A 376 -1.29 -4.43 19.45
CA SER A 376 -0.45 -3.79 20.47
C SER A 376 -0.39 -2.26 20.38
N LYS A 377 -0.73 -1.67 19.22
CA LYS A 377 -0.61 -0.23 18.95
C LYS A 377 -1.96 0.47 19.06
N ARG A 378 -1.93 1.72 19.52
CA ARG A 378 -3.10 2.62 19.63
C ARG A 378 -3.73 2.89 18.24
N PRO A 379 -5.05 3.11 18.17
CA PRO A 379 -5.73 3.51 16.93
C PRO A 379 -5.44 4.95 16.52
N GLU A 380 -5.39 5.20 15.20
CA GLU A 380 -5.28 6.56 14.61
C GLU A 380 -6.36 7.52 15.15
N ALA A 381 -7.54 7.00 15.44
CA ALA A 381 -8.68 7.76 15.93
C ALA A 381 -8.45 8.49 17.26
N GLU A 382 -7.56 8.01 18.15
CA GLU A 382 -7.18 8.76 19.36
C GLU A 382 -6.58 10.13 18.98
N PHE A 383 -5.72 10.15 17.96
CA PHE A 383 -5.06 11.37 17.48
C PHE A 383 -6.00 12.23 16.64
N LEU A 384 -6.88 11.61 15.85
CA LEU A 384 -7.91 12.32 15.08
C LEU A 384 -8.95 12.98 15.98
N GLU A 385 -9.33 12.36 17.10
CA GLU A 385 -10.22 12.96 18.11
C GLU A 385 -9.60 14.22 18.71
N ALA A 386 -8.29 14.18 19.01
CA ALA A 386 -7.54 15.35 19.48
C ALA A 386 -7.36 16.43 18.40
N ALA A 387 -7.38 16.06 17.12
CA ALA A 387 -7.30 16.97 15.98
C ALA A 387 -8.64 17.64 15.60
N LYS A 388 -9.76 17.20 16.18
CA LYS A 388 -11.09 17.78 15.89
C LYS A 388 -11.13 19.28 16.17
N GLY A 389 -11.65 20.03 15.21
CA GLY A 389 -11.77 21.49 15.24
C GLY A 389 -10.47 22.25 15.03
N ILE A 390 -9.34 21.61 14.68
CA ILE A 390 -8.06 22.27 14.39
C ILE A 390 -7.98 22.68 12.90
N PRO A 391 -8.01 23.99 12.57
CA PRO A 391 -7.81 24.44 11.19
C PRO A 391 -6.38 24.12 10.73
N GLY A 392 -6.27 23.43 9.59
CA GLY A 392 -5.01 22.99 8.99
C GLY A 392 -4.72 21.49 9.17
N VAL A 393 -5.62 20.74 9.82
CA VAL A 393 -5.50 19.29 10.07
C VAL A 393 -6.79 18.58 9.67
N VAL A 394 -6.67 17.34 9.20
CA VAL A 394 -7.76 16.44 8.82
C VAL A 394 -8.84 16.33 9.90
N GLN A 395 -10.12 16.30 9.49
CA GLN A 395 -11.26 16.15 10.40
C GLN A 395 -11.92 14.77 10.26
N MET A 396 -12.15 14.13 11.39
CA MET A 396 -12.81 12.82 11.51
C MET A 396 -14.29 12.97 11.86
N ILE A 397 -15.14 12.32 11.07
CA ILE A 397 -16.60 12.29 11.21
C ILE A 397 -17.03 11.11 12.07
N ALA A 398 -16.53 9.91 11.78
CA ALA A 398 -16.88 8.67 12.48
C ALA A 398 -15.72 7.67 12.50
N PHE A 399 -15.78 6.67 13.38
CA PHE A 399 -14.74 5.67 13.57
C PHE A 399 -15.28 4.34 14.09
N GLN A 400 -14.62 3.24 13.71
CA GLN A 400 -14.84 1.89 14.21
C GLN A 400 -13.48 1.17 14.32
N ASP A 401 -13.05 0.81 15.53
CA ASP A 401 -11.69 0.28 15.77
C ASP A 401 -11.54 -1.22 15.44
N TRP A 402 -12.60 -2.02 15.61
CA TRP A 402 -12.55 -3.48 15.56
C TRP A 402 -13.54 -4.06 14.53
N LEU A 403 -13.21 -3.98 13.24
CA LEU A 403 -13.97 -4.65 12.17
C LEU A 403 -13.57 -6.13 12.03
N ALA A 404 -12.28 -6.42 12.20
CA ALA A 404 -11.70 -7.75 12.05
C ALA A 404 -10.37 -7.84 12.82
N GLU A 405 -9.93 -9.05 13.14
CA GLU A 405 -8.59 -9.28 13.70
C GLU A 405 -7.94 -10.51 13.04
N THR A 406 -6.65 -10.44 12.67
CA THR A 406 -5.99 -11.52 11.92
C THR A 406 -5.85 -12.82 12.69
N LYS A 407 -5.76 -12.78 14.04
CA LYS A 407 -5.75 -13.99 14.86
C LYS A 407 -7.03 -14.83 14.71
N ASP A 408 -8.17 -14.22 14.41
CA ASP A 408 -9.46 -14.94 14.27
C ASP A 408 -9.49 -15.80 12.99
N TYR A 409 -8.50 -15.65 12.09
CA TYR A 409 -8.34 -16.44 10.87
C TYR A 409 -7.28 -17.54 10.99
N ARG A 410 -6.63 -17.66 12.15
CA ARG A 410 -5.47 -18.52 12.44
C ARG A 410 -5.79 -19.51 13.58
N PRO A 411 -4.98 -20.57 13.78
CA PRO A 411 -5.15 -21.46 14.93
C PRO A 411 -5.01 -20.72 16.27
N GLU A 412 -5.65 -21.23 17.31
CA GLU A 412 -5.39 -20.77 18.68
C GLU A 412 -3.92 -20.99 19.06
N GLY A 413 -3.29 -20.00 19.70
CA GLY A 413 -1.86 -20.06 20.06
C GLY A 413 -0.87 -19.91 18.89
N PHE A 414 -1.34 -19.65 17.67
CA PHE A 414 -0.47 -19.55 16.48
C PHE A 414 0.66 -18.51 16.64
N GLY A 415 1.88 -18.92 16.28
CA GLY A 415 3.00 -18.01 15.99
C GLY A 415 3.76 -17.44 17.19
N GLY A 416 3.41 -17.79 18.43
CA GLY A 416 4.24 -17.53 19.61
C GLY A 416 4.61 -16.05 19.81
N LYS A 417 5.92 -15.75 19.91
CA LYS A 417 6.43 -14.37 20.04
C LYS A 417 6.62 -13.66 18.70
N ASP A 418 6.63 -14.40 17.59
CA ASP A 418 7.02 -13.90 16.27
C ASP A 418 5.79 -13.43 15.46
N PHE A 419 4.58 -13.82 15.88
CA PHE A 419 3.32 -13.38 15.30
C PHE A 419 2.74 -12.15 16.04
N GLU A 420 2.60 -11.04 15.31
CA GLU A 420 1.85 -9.87 15.78
C GLU A 420 0.45 -9.84 15.13
N SER A 421 -0.59 -10.11 15.93
CA SER A 421 -1.98 -9.97 15.52
C SER A 421 -2.30 -8.52 15.12
N ARG A 422 -3.13 -8.33 14.09
CA ARG A 422 -3.53 -7.02 13.58
C ARG A 422 -5.03 -6.83 13.58
N THR A 423 -5.46 -5.66 14.03
CA THR A 423 -6.85 -5.21 14.03
C THR A 423 -7.12 -4.34 12.81
N LYS A 424 -8.25 -4.59 12.12
CA LYS A 424 -8.80 -3.71 11.09
C LYS A 424 -9.68 -2.63 11.70
N SER A 425 -9.39 -1.38 11.39
CA SER A 425 -10.17 -0.22 11.77
C SER A 425 -10.69 0.53 10.54
N ARG A 426 -11.81 1.25 10.68
CA ARG A 426 -12.42 2.09 9.65
C ARG A 426 -12.64 3.50 10.19
N VAL A 427 -12.19 4.51 9.45
CA VAL A 427 -12.32 5.93 9.79
C VAL A 427 -13.09 6.64 8.67
N VAL A 428 -14.10 7.46 9.00
CA VAL A 428 -14.73 8.39 8.04
C VAL A 428 -14.13 9.78 8.25
N LEU A 429 -13.57 10.33 7.18
CA LEU A 429 -12.90 11.63 7.14
C LEU A 429 -13.65 12.59 6.20
N GLU A 430 -13.56 13.89 6.47
CA GLU A 430 -13.92 14.91 5.49
C GLU A 430 -13.10 14.76 4.19
N HIS A 431 -13.71 15.07 3.04
CA HIS A 431 -13.04 15.00 1.75
C HIS A 431 -12.35 16.33 1.38
N TYR A 432 -11.03 16.30 1.22
CA TYR A 432 -10.22 17.47 0.83
C TYR A 432 -9.81 17.46 -0.66
N GLY A 433 -8.98 18.42 -1.07
CA GLY A 433 -8.45 18.51 -2.43
C GLY A 433 -7.32 17.50 -2.72
N LEU A 434 -6.65 17.69 -3.85
CA LEU A 434 -5.47 16.91 -4.24
C LEU A 434 -4.28 17.21 -3.33
N SER A 435 -3.26 16.32 -3.35
CA SER A 435 -1.95 16.60 -2.74
C SER A 435 -1.33 17.88 -3.31
N ILE A 436 -0.57 18.58 -2.48
CA ILE A 436 0.15 19.83 -2.83
C ILE A 436 1.09 19.72 -4.04
N GLU A 437 1.44 18.52 -4.52
CA GLU A 437 2.15 18.33 -5.79
C GLU A 437 1.35 18.89 -6.99
N HIS A 438 0.02 18.86 -6.93
CA HIS A 438 -0.90 19.26 -8.01
C HIS A 438 -1.24 20.76 -7.99
N PHE A 439 -0.27 21.60 -7.59
CA PHE A 439 -0.47 23.04 -7.46
C PHE A 439 -0.63 23.75 -8.82
N THR A 440 -1.40 24.83 -8.85
CA THR A 440 -1.56 25.70 -10.03
C THR A 440 -0.84 27.05 -9.90
N SER A 441 -0.55 27.51 -8.68
CA SER A 441 0.20 28.75 -8.44
C SER A 441 1.14 28.66 -7.23
N ARG A 442 2.15 29.55 -7.19
CA ARG A 442 3.12 29.68 -6.09
C ARG A 442 2.41 29.98 -4.77
N PHE A 443 1.50 30.94 -4.80
CA PHE A 443 0.70 31.34 -3.66
C PHE A 443 -0.13 30.17 -3.11
N GLN A 444 -0.75 29.37 -3.97
CA GLN A 444 -1.58 28.23 -3.56
C GLN A 444 -0.76 27.21 -2.75
N VAL A 445 0.38 26.75 -3.27
CA VAL A 445 1.18 25.72 -2.59
C VAL A 445 1.89 26.22 -1.33
N ILE A 446 2.46 27.43 -1.37
CA ILE A 446 3.13 28.01 -0.21
C ILE A 446 2.12 28.33 0.90
N SER A 447 0.91 28.77 0.56
CA SER A 447 -0.15 29.00 1.57
C SER A 447 -0.74 27.71 2.13
N ALA A 448 -0.81 26.64 1.34
CA ALA A 448 -1.21 25.32 1.83
C ALA A 448 -0.19 24.74 2.83
N ILE A 449 1.10 24.77 2.50
CA ILE A 449 2.18 24.34 3.42
C ILE A 449 2.17 25.18 4.70
N ARG A 450 1.99 26.50 4.60
CA ARG A 450 1.87 27.42 5.75
C ARG A 450 0.70 27.06 6.66
N ASP A 451 -0.47 26.78 6.09
CA ASP A 451 -1.68 26.46 6.88
C ASP A 451 -1.57 25.07 7.53
N ALA A 452 -0.99 24.09 6.85
CA ALA A 452 -0.69 22.77 7.40
C ALA A 452 0.36 22.83 8.54
N LEU A 453 1.39 23.68 8.41
CA LEU A 453 2.37 23.95 9.45
C LEU A 453 1.75 24.61 10.70
N GLU A 454 0.82 25.54 10.52
CA GLU A 454 0.06 26.15 11.61
C GLU A 454 -0.93 25.15 12.24
N GLY A 455 -1.51 24.24 11.45
CA GLY A 455 -2.29 23.10 11.93
C GLY A 455 -1.44 22.16 12.81
N HIS A 456 -0.25 21.80 12.35
CA HIS A 456 0.73 20.99 13.09
C HIS A 456 1.13 21.62 14.43
N ARG A 457 1.37 22.94 14.46
CA ARG A 457 1.63 23.68 15.71
C ARG A 457 0.49 23.55 16.72
N LYS A 458 -0.77 23.66 16.26
CA LYS A 458 -1.95 23.49 17.12
C LYS A 458 -2.13 22.04 17.57
N LEU A 459 -1.80 21.07 16.72
CA LEU A 459 -1.81 19.63 17.04
C LEU A 459 -0.78 19.31 18.14
N LEU A 460 0.41 19.93 18.08
CA LEU A 460 1.43 19.81 19.12
C LEU A 460 0.99 20.40 20.47
N ARG A 461 0.18 21.46 20.48
CA ARG A 461 -0.47 21.99 21.70
C ARG A 461 -1.53 21.06 22.29
N LYS A 462 -1.96 20.04 21.53
CA LYS A 462 -2.74 18.89 22.03
C LYS A 462 -1.84 17.70 22.41
N PHE A 463 -0.53 17.93 22.51
CA PHE A 463 0.49 16.92 22.81
C PHE A 463 0.67 15.84 21.75
N VAL A 464 0.21 16.05 20.51
CA VAL A 464 0.32 15.09 19.39
C VAL A 464 1.47 15.50 18.44
N LEU A 465 2.36 14.56 18.16
CA LEU A 465 3.46 14.68 17.19
C LEU A 465 3.13 13.85 15.94
N HIS A 466 3.39 14.36 14.73
CA HIS A 466 2.91 13.77 13.48
C HIS A 466 3.81 12.66 12.95
N ARG A 467 5.13 12.86 12.97
CA ARG A 467 6.19 11.93 12.53
C ARG A 467 6.19 11.48 11.06
N ASN A 468 5.12 11.72 10.30
CA ASN A 468 5.01 11.36 8.88
C ASN A 468 4.62 12.54 7.96
N VAL A 469 5.24 13.71 8.15
CA VAL A 469 5.01 14.87 7.27
C VAL A 469 5.67 14.61 5.91
N ALA A 470 4.86 14.57 4.85
CA ALA A 470 5.26 14.24 3.48
C ALA A 470 4.39 15.01 2.46
N ILE A 471 4.78 15.02 1.18
CA ILE A 471 4.03 15.71 0.10
C ILE A 471 2.62 15.11 -0.06
N GLU A 472 2.54 13.79 0.04
CA GLU A 472 1.33 12.99 -0.06
C GLU A 472 0.37 13.24 1.11
N ASN A 473 0.93 13.65 2.26
CA ASN A 473 0.20 13.88 3.51
C ASN A 473 -0.19 15.35 3.74
N ILE A 474 0.02 16.23 2.75
CA ILE A 474 -0.53 17.59 2.76
C ILE A 474 -1.44 17.74 1.54
N LEU A 475 -2.74 17.92 1.79
CA LEU A 475 -3.75 18.14 0.75
C LEU A 475 -4.14 19.61 0.68
N PHE A 476 -4.62 20.06 -0.48
CA PHE A 476 -5.30 21.34 -0.58
C PHE A 476 -6.64 21.33 0.17
N GLY A 477 -6.98 22.45 0.79
CA GLY A 477 -8.33 22.68 1.32
C GLY A 477 -9.38 22.78 0.20
N PRO A 478 -10.68 22.83 0.56
CA PRO A 478 -11.74 23.05 -0.41
C PRO A 478 -11.57 24.39 -1.16
N PRO A 479 -12.08 24.53 -2.39
CA PRO A 479 -12.01 25.79 -3.13
C PRO A 479 -12.60 26.96 -2.34
N GLY A 480 -11.84 28.05 -2.20
CA GLY A 480 -12.24 29.21 -1.40
C GLY A 480 -12.07 29.03 0.12
N ALA A 481 -11.35 27.99 0.59
CA ALA A 481 -11.09 27.79 2.01
C ALA A 481 -10.48 29.04 2.70
N PRO A 482 -10.88 29.35 3.95
CA PRO A 482 -10.35 30.47 4.70
C PRO A 482 -8.86 30.28 5.05
N VAL A 483 -8.20 31.37 5.40
CA VAL A 483 -6.82 31.36 5.93
C VAL A 483 -6.75 30.47 7.18
N GLY A 484 -5.79 29.54 7.20
CA GLY A 484 -5.70 28.48 8.19
C GLY A 484 -6.37 27.17 7.77
N SER A 485 -6.92 27.07 6.56
CA SER A 485 -7.50 25.83 6.01
C SER A 485 -7.28 25.65 4.51
N ARG A 486 -6.34 26.41 3.91
CA ARG A 486 -5.97 26.28 2.48
C ARG A 486 -5.11 25.05 2.20
N GLY A 487 -4.46 24.52 3.23
CA GLY A 487 -3.79 23.22 3.22
C GLY A 487 -4.12 22.45 4.50
N ILE A 488 -4.21 21.13 4.36
CA ILE A 488 -4.70 20.21 5.38
C ILE A 488 -3.68 19.08 5.54
N LEU A 489 -3.14 18.94 6.75
CA LEU A 489 -2.26 17.84 7.14
C LEU A 489 -3.10 16.59 7.46
N ILE A 490 -2.78 15.45 6.83
CA ILE A 490 -3.49 14.17 6.93
C ILE A 490 -2.54 13.04 7.40
N ASP A 491 -3.10 11.84 7.67
CA ASP A 491 -2.38 10.59 8.02
C ASP A 491 -1.68 10.62 9.40
N LEU A 492 -2.47 10.43 10.46
CA LEU A 492 -2.01 10.34 11.84
C LEU A 492 -1.67 8.89 12.28
N ASP A 493 -1.65 7.91 11.36
CA ASP A 493 -1.33 6.49 11.62
C ASP A 493 -0.01 6.28 12.40
N LEU A 494 0.95 7.20 12.22
CA LEU A 494 2.29 7.14 12.80
C LEU A 494 2.52 8.19 13.91
N ALA A 495 1.46 8.92 14.28
CA ALA A 495 1.50 9.93 15.31
C ALA A 495 1.74 9.30 16.69
N ILE A 496 2.25 10.13 17.61
CA ILE A 496 2.45 9.74 19.02
C ILE A 496 2.06 10.89 19.94
N TRP A 497 1.73 10.55 21.18
CA TRP A 497 1.69 11.53 22.26
C TRP A 497 3.13 11.93 22.63
N THR A 498 3.38 13.21 22.92
CA THR A 498 4.69 13.71 23.38
C THR A 498 5.14 13.09 24.71
N SER A 499 4.20 12.50 25.47
CA SER A 499 4.43 11.71 26.68
C SER A 499 4.70 10.21 26.43
N THR A 500 4.71 9.74 25.19
CA THR A 500 4.95 8.33 24.85
C THR A 500 6.35 7.89 25.31
N PRO A 501 6.47 6.81 26.12
CA PRO A 501 7.76 6.41 26.68
C PRO A 501 8.69 5.85 25.62
N SER A 502 10.00 6.07 25.77
CA SER A 502 11.03 5.65 24.81
C SER A 502 11.04 4.14 24.52
N SER A 503 10.54 3.31 25.44
CA SER A 503 10.36 1.86 25.26
C SER A 503 9.38 1.50 24.15
N GLU A 504 8.35 2.32 23.90
CA GLU A 504 7.37 2.12 22.83
C GLU A 504 7.88 2.63 21.46
N LEU A 505 9.01 3.33 21.45
CA LEU A 505 9.62 4.04 20.32
C LEU A 505 10.90 3.33 19.79
N GLN A 506 11.11 2.07 20.17
CA GLN A 506 12.12 1.21 19.55
C GLN A 506 11.90 1.15 18.03
N ASP A 507 12.99 1.15 17.27
CA ASP A 507 13.00 1.15 15.80
C ASP A 507 12.20 2.28 15.09
N HIS A 508 11.91 3.40 15.77
CA HIS A 508 11.20 4.52 15.13
C HIS A 508 11.92 5.06 13.87
N TRP A 509 13.23 4.85 13.72
CA TRP A 509 14.01 5.22 12.54
C TRP A 509 13.59 4.47 11.26
N ARG A 510 12.94 3.31 11.40
CA ARG A 510 12.31 2.56 10.29
C ARG A 510 10.95 3.13 9.89
N THR A 511 10.43 4.11 10.63
CA THR A 511 9.05 4.60 10.53
C THR A 511 8.98 5.95 9.81
N GLY A 512 7.99 6.12 8.92
CA GLY A 512 7.74 7.35 8.18
C GLY A 512 8.48 7.41 6.84
N ASP A 513 8.17 8.42 6.03
CA ASP A 513 8.74 8.57 4.70
C ASP A 513 10.22 9.01 4.73
N ARG A 514 11.10 8.16 4.20
CA ARG A 514 12.56 8.36 4.21
C ARG A 514 13.01 9.63 3.49
N ARG A 515 12.27 10.05 2.46
CA ARG A 515 12.56 11.27 1.70
C ARG A 515 12.41 12.49 2.58
N PHE A 516 11.54 12.47 3.58
CA PHE A 516 11.24 13.58 4.48
C PHE A 516 11.73 13.39 5.93
N GLN A 517 12.15 12.19 6.33
CA GLN A 517 12.78 11.93 7.64
C GLN A 517 13.94 12.91 7.95
N SER A 518 14.04 13.34 9.21
CA SER A 518 15.06 14.26 9.69
C SER A 518 16.46 13.64 9.70
N LEU A 519 17.49 14.48 9.66
CA LEU A 519 18.87 14.04 9.76
C LEU A 519 19.18 13.36 11.11
N ALA A 520 18.51 13.76 12.19
CA ALA A 520 18.69 13.16 13.51
C ALA A 520 18.15 11.72 13.58
N VAL A 521 16.99 11.47 12.98
CA VAL A 521 16.40 10.13 12.85
C VAL A 521 17.29 9.25 11.96
N LEU A 522 17.69 9.74 10.79
CA LEU A 522 18.52 8.99 9.83
C LEU A 522 19.92 8.63 10.36
N ARG A 523 20.50 9.48 11.21
CA ARG A 523 21.80 9.22 11.86
C ARG A 523 21.72 8.25 13.05
N SER A 524 20.53 7.93 13.54
CA SER A 524 20.36 7.05 14.70
C SER A 524 20.48 5.55 14.41
N VAL A 525 20.63 5.18 13.14
CA VAL A 525 20.62 3.79 12.69
C VAL A 525 21.83 3.03 13.21
N GLY A 526 21.56 1.97 13.99
CA GLY A 526 22.58 1.17 14.66
C GLY A 526 23.00 1.71 16.04
N LEU A 527 22.31 2.71 16.60
CA LEU A 527 22.44 3.07 18.01
C LEU A 527 21.55 2.16 18.88
N GLU A 528 22.05 1.70 20.02
CA GLU A 528 21.32 0.88 21.00
C GLU A 528 20.04 1.56 21.54
N CYS A 529 20.01 2.89 21.52
CA CYS A 529 18.83 3.70 21.79
C CYS A 529 18.70 4.78 20.71
N SER A 530 17.61 4.70 19.95
CA SER A 530 17.24 5.69 18.94
C SER A 530 16.68 6.95 19.65
N PRO A 531 16.99 8.18 19.19
CA PRO A 531 16.62 9.42 19.88
C PRO A 531 15.10 9.61 19.92
N ILE A 532 14.56 10.23 20.96
CA ILE A 532 13.12 10.48 21.04
C ILE A 532 12.72 11.46 19.93
N PRO A 533 11.73 11.16 19.06
CA PRO A 533 11.25 12.08 18.04
C PRO A 533 10.73 13.38 18.66
N THR A 534 11.05 14.52 18.05
CA THR A 534 10.61 15.83 18.51
C THR A 534 9.89 16.62 17.41
N PHE A 535 9.20 17.70 17.78
CA PHE A 535 8.57 18.61 16.81
C PHE A 535 9.58 19.22 15.83
N LEU A 536 10.87 19.33 16.21
CA LEU A 536 11.93 19.78 15.30
C LEU A 536 12.18 18.77 14.16
N ASP A 537 11.87 17.48 14.32
CA ASP A 537 11.96 16.50 13.24
C ASP A 537 10.84 16.70 12.21
N ASP A 538 9.62 16.99 12.67
CA ASP A 538 8.49 17.35 11.80
C ASP A 538 8.72 18.70 11.10
N LEU A 539 9.32 19.71 11.78
CA LEU A 539 9.73 20.97 11.15
C LEU A 539 10.81 20.77 10.07
N GLU A 540 11.74 19.85 10.28
CA GLU A 540 12.75 19.49 9.27
C GLU A 540 12.11 18.77 8.08
N ALA A 541 11.10 17.93 8.31
CA ALA A 541 10.29 17.32 7.26
C ALA A 541 9.48 18.36 6.44
N PHE A 542 8.87 19.36 7.09
CA PHE A 542 8.24 20.50 6.38
C PHE A 542 9.22 21.25 5.46
N PHE A 543 10.47 21.43 5.90
CA PHE A 543 11.51 21.99 5.04
C PHE A 543 11.82 21.09 3.85
N TYR A 544 11.97 19.77 4.05
CA TYR A 544 12.21 18.84 2.94
C TYR A 544 11.05 18.77 1.96
N VAL A 545 9.80 18.84 2.42
CA VAL A 545 8.60 18.96 1.56
C VAL A 545 8.66 20.24 0.70
N LEU A 546 8.90 21.39 1.32
CA LEU A 546 9.03 22.68 0.60
C LEU A 546 10.18 22.63 -0.42
N ALA A 547 11.33 22.10 -0.02
CA ALA A 547 12.51 22.00 -0.86
C ALA A 547 12.30 21.06 -2.06
N HIS A 548 11.65 19.92 -1.84
CA HIS A 548 11.32 18.98 -2.89
C HIS A 548 10.38 19.64 -3.92
N ILE A 549 9.29 20.29 -3.48
CA ILE A 549 8.37 21.00 -4.39
C ILE A 549 9.07 22.12 -5.18
N ILE A 550 9.81 23.01 -4.51
CA ILE A 550 10.42 24.20 -5.17
C ILE A 550 11.55 23.82 -6.14
N LEU A 551 12.29 22.75 -5.86
CA LEU A 551 13.44 22.36 -6.70
C LEU A 551 13.05 21.37 -7.80
N LEU A 552 12.12 20.45 -7.51
CA LEU A 552 11.67 19.49 -8.51
C LEU A 552 10.82 20.15 -9.59
N PHE A 553 9.93 21.08 -9.26
CA PHE A 553 9.04 21.68 -10.26
C PHE A 553 9.63 22.93 -10.90
N THR A 554 9.73 22.93 -12.23
CA THR A 554 10.13 24.10 -13.01
C THR A 554 9.01 25.12 -13.15
N ARG A 555 7.75 24.63 -13.13
CA ARG A 555 6.45 25.31 -13.18
C ARG A 555 5.36 24.26 -12.84
N PRO A 556 4.08 24.63 -12.65
CA PRO A 556 2.99 23.69 -12.39
C PRO A 556 3.00 22.50 -13.34
N GLY A 557 2.95 21.28 -12.80
CA GLY A 557 2.93 20.02 -13.54
C GLY A 557 4.20 19.65 -14.33
N VAL A 558 5.29 20.42 -14.26
CA VAL A 558 6.53 20.13 -15.02
C VAL A 558 7.73 19.92 -14.11
N ARG A 559 8.06 18.64 -13.87
CA ARG A 559 9.24 18.18 -13.12
C ARG A 559 10.57 18.45 -13.85
N ASN A 560 11.64 18.57 -13.09
CA ASN A 560 13.03 18.73 -13.53
C ASN A 560 13.77 17.41 -13.35
N GLU A 561 13.96 16.65 -14.43
CA GLU A 561 14.59 15.32 -14.41
C GLU A 561 16.00 15.30 -13.77
N TYR A 562 16.76 16.39 -13.87
CA TYR A 562 18.10 16.46 -13.27
C TYR A 562 18.01 16.56 -11.74
N VAL A 563 17.06 17.35 -11.24
CA VAL A 563 16.81 17.47 -9.80
C VAL A 563 16.13 16.21 -9.26
N ASP A 564 15.24 15.58 -10.02
CA ASP A 564 14.62 14.29 -9.67
C ASP A 564 15.69 13.22 -9.39
N LYS A 565 16.73 13.13 -10.24
CA LYS A 565 17.91 12.26 -10.05
C LYS A 565 18.80 12.61 -8.85
N ILE A 566 18.67 13.81 -8.28
CA ILE A 566 19.35 14.21 -7.04
C ILE A 566 18.48 13.88 -5.84
N LEU A 567 17.18 14.18 -5.90
CA LEU A 567 16.21 13.94 -4.83
C LEU A 567 15.89 12.44 -4.66
N SER A 568 16.01 11.62 -5.70
CA SER A 568 15.89 10.16 -5.60
C SER A 568 16.92 9.53 -4.67
N ARG A 569 18.05 10.19 -4.42
CA ARG A 569 19.03 9.77 -3.38
C ARG A 569 18.46 9.83 -1.97
N TRP A 570 17.36 10.56 -1.75
CA TRP A 570 16.69 10.59 -0.45
C TRP A 570 15.76 9.39 -0.23
N ASP A 571 15.52 8.59 -1.26
CA ASP A 571 14.71 7.37 -1.24
C ASP A 571 15.56 6.08 -1.18
N HIS A 572 16.86 6.23 -0.85
CA HIS A 572 17.82 5.12 -0.89
C HIS A 572 17.69 4.16 0.31
N ASP A 573 17.92 2.86 0.08
CA ASP A 573 17.77 1.80 1.09
C ASP A 573 18.70 1.90 2.29
N SER A 574 19.81 2.64 2.17
CA SER A 574 20.73 2.95 3.27
C SER A 574 20.47 4.34 3.86
N PRO A 575 19.98 4.45 5.11
CA PRO A 575 19.73 5.72 5.78
C PRO A 575 21.00 6.58 5.97
N LYS A 576 22.18 5.96 6.00
CA LYS A 576 23.47 6.66 6.09
C LYS A 576 23.79 7.44 4.81
N ASP A 577 23.39 6.92 3.66
CA ASP A 577 23.59 7.59 2.36
C ASP A 577 22.56 8.71 2.17
N VAL A 578 21.30 8.47 2.58
CA VAL A 578 20.25 9.52 2.66
C VAL A 578 20.70 10.66 3.57
N ALA A 579 21.21 10.35 4.78
CA ALA A 579 21.78 11.34 5.69
C ALA A 579 22.93 12.12 5.05
N SER A 580 23.87 11.44 4.42
CA SER A 580 25.02 12.05 3.73
C SER A 580 24.57 13.01 2.60
N SER A 581 23.60 12.58 1.79
CA SER A 581 23.02 13.42 0.74
C SER A 581 22.27 14.64 1.29
N LYS A 582 21.57 14.49 2.43
CA LYS A 582 20.85 15.59 3.10
C LYS A 582 21.79 16.59 3.78
N ILE A 583 22.92 16.14 4.33
CA ILE A 583 23.98 17.02 4.88
C ILE A 583 24.57 17.89 3.77
N GLY A 584 25.01 17.27 2.67
CA GLY A 584 25.58 17.98 1.53
C GLY A 584 24.58 19.00 0.99
N PHE A 585 23.34 18.56 0.74
CA PHE A 585 22.24 19.45 0.35
C PHE A 585 22.09 20.67 1.29
N VAL A 586 21.87 20.45 2.59
CA VAL A 586 21.65 21.55 3.55
C VAL A 586 22.87 22.47 3.69
N ALA A 587 24.10 21.98 3.48
CA ALA A 587 25.33 22.78 3.49
C ALA A 587 25.52 23.61 2.20
N ASP A 588 25.16 23.05 1.05
CA ASP A 588 25.38 23.63 -0.27
C ASP A 588 24.32 24.67 -0.67
N GLY A 589 24.54 25.29 -1.83
CA GLY A 589 23.58 26.19 -2.47
C GLY A 589 22.96 25.55 -3.71
N TRP A 590 21.63 25.52 -3.76
CA TRP A 590 20.84 25.15 -4.94
C TRP A 590 20.35 26.40 -5.70
N CYS A 591 19.89 26.18 -6.94
CA CYS A 591 19.22 27.19 -7.77
C CYS A 591 17.77 26.77 -8.01
N THR A 592 16.83 27.71 -7.89
CA THR A 592 15.41 27.51 -8.19
C THR A 592 15.12 27.81 -9.66
N SER A 593 14.01 27.28 -10.20
CA SER A 593 13.51 27.73 -11.50
C SER A 593 13.11 29.21 -11.45
N ARG A 594 13.33 29.96 -12.53
CA ARG A 594 12.92 31.38 -12.65
C ARG A 594 11.43 31.58 -12.36
N TRP A 595 10.59 30.57 -12.65
CA TRP A 595 9.14 30.64 -12.38
C TRP A 595 8.82 30.87 -10.90
N TRP A 596 9.62 30.33 -9.98
CA TRP A 596 9.39 30.50 -8.54
C TRP A 596 9.59 31.94 -8.03
N GLY A 597 10.27 32.79 -8.81
CA GLY A 597 10.55 34.19 -8.44
C GLY A 597 11.46 34.33 -7.22
N LYS A 598 11.65 35.58 -6.77
CA LYS A 598 12.63 35.89 -5.72
C LYS A 598 12.08 35.56 -4.34
N ALA A 599 10.81 35.87 -4.09
CA ALA A 599 10.13 35.57 -2.84
C ALA A 599 10.22 34.09 -2.41
N SER A 600 9.98 33.15 -3.33
CA SER A 600 10.06 31.70 -3.02
C SER A 600 11.49 31.23 -2.80
N GLU A 601 12.47 31.84 -3.49
CA GLU A 601 13.90 31.56 -3.27
C GLU A 601 14.36 32.03 -1.88
N ASP A 602 13.92 33.22 -1.47
CA ASP A 602 14.24 33.77 -0.15
C ASP A 602 13.53 33.02 0.98
N LEU A 603 12.33 32.49 0.75
CA LEU A 603 11.64 31.56 1.66
C LEU A 603 12.46 30.29 1.92
N ILE A 604 12.82 29.54 0.86
CA ILE A 604 13.55 28.27 1.02
C ILE A 604 14.95 28.49 1.62
N ARG A 605 15.65 29.57 1.25
CA ARG A 605 16.94 29.95 1.86
C ARG A 605 16.78 30.43 3.32
N GLY A 606 15.68 31.11 3.64
CA GLY A 606 15.32 31.47 5.00
C GLY A 606 15.11 30.24 5.88
N PHE A 607 14.34 29.27 5.40
CA PHE A 607 14.06 28.03 6.12
C PHE A 607 15.31 27.15 6.21
N GLN A 608 16.16 27.08 5.18
CA GLN A 608 17.48 26.42 5.25
C GLN A 608 18.34 26.94 6.42
N ARG A 609 18.35 28.26 6.69
CA ARG A 609 19.09 28.83 7.84
C ARG A 609 18.51 28.38 9.19
N ILE A 610 17.20 28.23 9.29
CA ILE A 610 16.51 27.66 10.46
C ILE A 610 16.92 26.19 10.64
N ILE A 611 16.88 25.36 9.59
CA ILE A 611 17.28 23.95 9.66
C ILE A 611 18.75 23.79 10.06
N ARG A 612 19.66 24.62 9.53
CA ARG A 612 21.07 24.64 9.97
C ARG A 612 21.20 24.92 11.47
N SER A 613 20.34 25.77 12.03
CA SER A 613 20.33 26.05 13.48
C SER A 613 19.80 24.84 14.28
N ILE A 614 18.74 24.19 13.81
CA ILE A 614 18.23 22.92 14.37
C ILE A 614 19.30 21.82 14.35
N HIS A 615 20.06 21.69 13.25
CA HIS A 615 21.16 20.74 13.13
C HIS A 615 22.29 21.01 14.13
N VAL A 616 22.60 22.28 14.41
CA VAL A 616 23.58 22.66 15.45
C VAL A 616 23.06 22.29 16.84
N GLU A 617 21.80 22.58 17.14
CA GLU A 617 21.18 22.29 18.44
C GLU A 617 21.02 20.78 18.70
N LYS A 618 20.71 19.99 17.67
CA LYS A 618 20.64 18.51 17.71
C LYS A 618 22.00 17.82 17.57
N SER A 619 23.07 18.53 17.23
CA SER A 619 24.40 17.95 17.05
C SER A 619 24.90 17.17 18.28
N PRO A 620 24.79 17.67 19.53
CA PRO A 620 25.20 16.90 20.72
C PRO A 620 24.40 15.62 20.92
N ILE A 621 23.09 15.63 20.61
CA ILE A 621 22.19 14.49 20.79
C ILE A 621 22.57 13.34 19.84
N THR A 622 22.99 13.68 18.61
CA THR A 622 23.32 12.71 17.55
C THR A 622 24.75 12.14 17.62
N HIS A 623 25.60 12.60 18.53
CA HIS A 623 26.96 12.06 18.71
C HIS A 623 26.96 10.80 19.60
N SER A 624 27.75 9.79 19.22
CA SER A 624 27.83 8.48 19.89
C SER A 624 28.49 8.48 21.27
N THR A 625 29.07 9.60 21.70
CA THR A 625 29.89 9.73 22.92
C THR A 625 29.13 10.16 24.18
N TYR A 626 27.81 10.38 24.09
CA TYR A 626 26.97 10.84 25.20
C TYR A 626 26.17 9.69 25.83
N ASP A 627 26.13 9.68 27.17
CA ASP A 627 25.27 8.79 27.95
C ASP A 627 23.76 9.08 27.71
N LEU A 628 22.93 8.06 27.97
CA LEU A 628 21.48 8.09 27.76
C LEU A 628 20.79 9.18 28.60
N HIS A 629 21.18 9.38 29.85
CA HIS A 629 20.61 10.42 30.70
C HIS A 629 20.89 11.81 30.13
N LYS A 630 22.15 12.11 29.79
CA LYS A 630 22.52 13.39 29.20
C LYS A 630 21.86 13.66 27.84
N ARG A 631 21.57 12.62 27.04
CA ARG A 631 20.74 12.76 25.83
C ARG A 631 19.29 13.11 26.16
N ARG A 632 18.70 12.49 27.18
CA ARG A 632 17.32 12.74 27.62
C ARG A 632 17.16 14.17 28.13
N ASP A 633 18.05 14.64 28.98
CA ASP A 633 18.01 16.01 29.53
C ASP A 633 18.10 17.08 28.43
N LEU A 634 18.88 16.82 27.38
CA LEU A 634 18.95 17.67 26.19
C LEU A 634 17.64 17.64 25.37
N LEU A 635 17.03 16.47 25.19
CA LEU A 635 15.72 16.34 24.52
C LEU A 635 14.59 17.05 25.29
N GLU A 636 14.58 16.92 26.62
CA GLU A 636 13.65 17.66 27.50
C GLU A 636 13.88 19.18 27.44
N ALA A 637 15.13 19.63 27.32
CA ALA A 637 15.45 21.06 27.17
C ALA A 637 14.97 21.63 25.83
N VAL A 638 15.14 20.88 24.73
CA VAL A 638 14.67 21.24 23.38
C VAL A 638 13.13 21.23 23.30
N GLY A 639 12.48 20.33 24.04
CA GLY A 639 11.02 20.18 24.07
C GLY A 639 10.24 21.24 24.86
N LYS A 640 10.89 22.24 25.47
CA LYS A 640 10.22 23.26 26.29
C LYS A 640 9.26 24.12 25.46
N GLU A 641 8.04 24.29 25.95
CA GLU A 641 6.93 25.00 25.28
C GLU A 641 7.32 26.42 24.79
N THR A 642 8.13 27.16 25.55
CA THR A 642 8.62 28.48 25.13
C THR A 642 9.55 28.40 23.90
N ALA A 643 10.38 27.36 23.81
CA ALA A 643 11.25 27.15 22.65
C ALA A 643 10.45 26.67 21.42
N VAL A 644 9.41 25.85 21.65
CA VAL A 644 8.47 25.42 20.59
C VAL A 644 7.89 26.63 19.87
N GLU A 645 7.25 27.54 20.60
CA GLU A 645 6.58 28.71 20.01
C GLU A 645 7.56 29.63 19.26
N ASP A 646 8.76 29.84 19.80
CA ASP A 646 9.82 30.61 19.15
C ASP A 646 10.24 30.01 17.80
N TRP A 647 10.30 28.68 17.66
CA TRP A 647 10.64 28.02 16.40
C TRP A 647 9.54 28.18 15.35
N TYR A 648 8.28 27.92 15.70
CA TYR A 648 7.18 28.11 14.75
C TYR A 648 6.99 29.57 14.37
N ALA A 649 7.12 30.52 15.31
CA ALA A 649 7.01 31.95 15.02
C ALA A 649 8.04 32.40 13.98
N LYS A 650 9.29 31.89 14.06
CA LYS A 650 10.33 32.15 13.05
C LYS A 650 9.95 31.58 11.68
N VAL A 651 9.49 30.33 11.61
CA VAL A 651 9.15 29.68 10.33
C VAL A 651 7.90 30.30 9.70
N LEU A 652 6.80 30.41 10.46
CA LEU A 652 5.53 30.98 9.97
C LEU A 652 5.72 32.41 9.45
N LYS A 653 6.54 33.23 10.12
CA LYS A 653 6.88 34.57 9.64
C LYS A 653 7.53 34.54 8.25
N LEU A 654 8.46 33.62 7.98
CA LEU A 654 9.06 33.50 6.64
C LEU A 654 8.00 33.20 5.57
N PHE A 655 7.05 32.31 5.86
CA PHE A 655 5.94 32.01 4.94
C PHE A 655 5.02 33.21 4.74
N ASP A 656 4.66 33.93 5.80
CA ASP A 656 3.78 35.11 5.72
C ASP A 656 4.46 36.27 4.96
N ASP A 657 5.74 36.55 5.24
CA ASP A 657 6.55 37.53 4.49
C ASP A 657 6.68 37.14 3.00
N ALA A 658 6.87 35.85 2.71
CA ALA A 658 6.97 35.33 1.34
C ALA A 658 5.65 35.40 0.58
N LEU A 659 4.51 35.08 1.21
CA LEU A 659 3.19 35.18 0.59
C LEU A 659 2.83 36.63 0.21
N LEU A 660 3.18 37.59 1.07
CA LEU A 660 3.04 39.02 0.77
C LEU A 660 3.95 39.48 -0.39
N ALA A 661 5.13 38.88 -0.53
CA ALA A 661 6.03 39.19 -1.64
C ALA A 661 5.57 38.54 -2.95
N ILE A 662 5.10 37.29 -2.92
CA ILE A 662 4.53 36.59 -4.10
C ILE A 662 3.31 37.32 -4.65
N ASP A 663 2.39 37.76 -3.79
CA ASP A 663 1.21 38.53 -4.21
C ASP A 663 1.58 39.87 -4.88
N ARG A 664 2.68 40.51 -4.48
CA ARG A 664 3.22 41.68 -5.21
C ARG A 664 3.83 41.27 -6.56
N GLU A 665 4.73 40.28 -6.57
CA GLU A 665 5.39 39.80 -7.79
C GLU A 665 4.36 39.34 -8.86
N ASP A 666 3.31 38.63 -8.45
CA ASP A 666 2.24 38.13 -9.35
C ASP A 666 1.39 39.29 -9.91
N ARG A 667 1.12 40.35 -9.12
CA ARG A 667 0.41 41.56 -9.59
C ARG A 667 1.26 42.37 -10.58
N GLU A 668 2.52 42.63 -10.24
CA GLU A 668 3.46 43.35 -11.11
C GLU A 668 3.63 42.61 -12.45
N ALA A 669 3.73 41.28 -12.43
CA ALA A 669 3.78 40.45 -13.64
C ALA A 669 2.48 40.51 -14.45
N ALA A 670 1.31 40.54 -13.79
CA ALA A 670 0.01 40.65 -14.46
C ALA A 670 -0.20 42.03 -15.10
N GLU A 671 0.30 43.11 -14.50
CA GLU A 671 0.29 44.46 -15.07
C GLU A 671 1.21 44.57 -16.30
N LEU A 672 2.43 44.05 -16.21
CA LEU A 672 3.39 43.95 -17.33
C LEU A 672 2.86 43.12 -18.51
N ALA A 673 2.04 42.09 -18.24
CA ALA A 673 1.40 41.29 -19.28
C ALA A 673 0.22 42.01 -19.97
N GLN A 674 -0.31 43.08 -19.40
CA GLN A 674 -1.44 43.86 -19.93
C GLN A 674 -1.02 45.10 -20.72
N THR A 675 0.23 45.56 -20.61
CA THR A 675 0.77 46.62 -21.47
C THR A 675 0.96 46.13 -22.91
N PRO A 676 0.36 46.78 -23.94
CA PRO A 676 0.59 46.43 -25.33
C PRO A 676 2.03 46.74 -25.75
N PRO A 677 2.60 46.07 -26.77
CA PRO A 677 3.94 46.37 -27.26
C PRO A 677 4.01 47.81 -27.75
N ALA A 678 4.91 48.62 -27.20
CA ALA A 678 5.06 50.01 -27.59
C ALA A 678 5.52 50.09 -29.06
N GLU A 679 4.77 50.84 -29.88
CA GLU A 679 5.17 51.16 -31.25
C GLU A 679 6.44 52.01 -31.24
N THR A 680 7.58 51.42 -31.60
CA THR A 680 8.85 52.14 -31.72
C THR A 680 8.90 52.96 -33.00
N LEU A 681 8.26 54.14 -32.98
CA LEU A 681 8.33 55.16 -34.04
C LEU A 681 9.40 56.21 -33.72
N GLY A 682 10.44 56.33 -34.55
CA GLY A 682 11.45 57.38 -34.38
C GLY A 682 12.73 57.19 -35.19
N ASN A 683 12.73 57.65 -36.45
CA ASN A 683 13.91 57.63 -37.34
C ASN A 683 15.12 58.41 -36.78
N ALA A 684 16.32 57.90 -37.06
CA ALA A 684 17.51 58.73 -37.28
C ALA A 684 18.41 58.10 -38.35
N SER A 685 18.52 58.75 -39.50
CA SER A 685 19.37 58.34 -40.63
C SER A 685 20.74 59.00 -40.57
N ALA A 686 21.83 58.22 -40.64
CA ALA A 686 23.15 58.72 -40.97
C ALA A 686 23.97 57.65 -41.71
N SER A 687 24.57 58.03 -42.84
CA SER A 687 25.49 57.24 -43.67
C SER A 687 26.90 57.17 -43.07
N PHE A 688 27.69 56.13 -43.38
CA PHE A 688 28.99 56.27 -44.08
C PHE A 688 29.67 54.92 -44.43
N SER A 689 30.25 54.88 -45.64
CA SER A 689 31.39 54.10 -46.19
C SER A 689 31.81 52.71 -45.70
N ASP A 690 32.17 51.88 -46.70
CA ASP A 690 33.07 50.72 -46.60
C ASP A 690 34.40 50.99 -45.90
N GLU A 691 34.95 49.97 -45.23
CA GLU A 691 36.35 49.57 -45.47
C GLU A 691 36.53 48.07 -45.24
N GLN A 692 37.44 47.45 -46.01
CA GLN A 692 37.70 46.01 -46.00
C GLN A 692 38.91 45.70 -45.12
N ASP A 693 38.89 44.60 -44.37
CA ASP A 693 40.08 43.74 -44.29
C ASP A 693 39.75 42.29 -43.91
N ALA A 694 40.47 41.37 -44.55
CA ALA A 694 40.44 39.91 -44.43
C ALA A 694 41.91 39.42 -44.34
N PRO A 695 42.28 38.12 -44.22
CA PRO A 695 41.49 36.88 -44.31
C PRO A 695 41.68 36.00 -43.03
N THR A 696 41.57 34.66 -42.92
CA THR A 696 41.62 33.55 -43.91
C THR A 696 41.03 32.24 -43.34
N THR A 697 40.68 31.32 -44.27
CA THR A 697 40.62 29.84 -44.12
C THR A 697 39.52 29.22 -43.25
N SER A 698 38.75 28.22 -43.71
CA SER A 698 38.44 27.74 -45.08
C SER A 698 37.19 26.84 -45.06
N GLN A 699 36.28 27.01 -46.04
CA GLN A 699 35.23 26.04 -46.36
C GLN A 699 35.36 25.55 -47.80
N ARG A 700 35.31 24.23 -47.99
CA ARG A 700 34.97 23.46 -49.21
C ARG A 700 34.75 22.01 -48.74
N ASN A 701 33.89 21.16 -49.30
CA ASN A 701 32.73 21.24 -50.20
C ASN A 701 32.20 19.78 -50.29
N PHE A 702 30.95 19.51 -50.70
CA PHE A 702 30.65 18.54 -51.79
C PHE A 702 29.17 18.52 -52.20
N LYS A 703 28.90 17.98 -53.41
CA LYS A 703 27.63 18.04 -54.15
C LYS A 703 26.99 16.65 -54.38
N ARG A 704 25.68 16.56 -54.16
CA ARG A 704 24.59 16.17 -55.11
C ARG A 704 24.82 15.06 -56.17
N ARG A 705 23.99 13.99 -56.13
CA ARG A 705 23.13 13.37 -57.20
C ARG A 705 22.52 12.05 -56.63
N LEU A 706 21.26 11.61 -56.81
CA LEU A 706 20.19 11.64 -57.84
C LEU A 706 20.22 10.52 -58.89
N ASP A 707 19.29 9.55 -58.75
CA ASP A 707 18.36 8.91 -59.71
C ASP A 707 17.57 7.79 -58.96
N GLY A 708 16.33 7.37 -59.26
CA GLY A 708 15.29 7.87 -60.17
C GLY A 708 14.30 6.77 -60.61
N SER A 709 12.97 6.89 -60.38
CA SER A 709 11.85 6.36 -61.21
C SER A 709 10.45 6.42 -60.54
N HIS A 710 9.41 6.63 -61.35
CA HIS A 710 7.95 6.61 -61.10
C HIS A 710 7.30 5.72 -62.22
N PRO A 711 5.97 5.43 -62.32
CA PRO A 711 4.76 6.12 -61.79
C PRO A 711 3.81 5.12 -61.05
N ASP A 712 2.47 5.18 -60.94
CA ASP A 712 1.39 6.19 -61.15
C ASP A 712 0.16 5.82 -60.27
N ALA A 713 -0.78 6.75 -60.02
CA ALA A 713 -2.23 6.53 -59.79
C ALA A 713 -2.97 7.82 -59.33
N PRO A 714 -4.21 8.13 -59.82
CA PRO A 714 -4.92 9.37 -59.50
C PRO A 714 -6.17 9.25 -58.59
N THR A 715 -6.52 10.36 -57.91
CA THR A 715 -7.81 10.62 -57.21
C THR A 715 -8.97 10.94 -58.19
N PRO A 716 -10.29 10.84 -57.86
CA PRO A 716 -11.02 12.02 -57.28
C PRO A 716 -12.38 11.83 -56.51
N LYS A 717 -12.64 12.76 -55.56
CA LYS A 717 -13.89 13.56 -55.24
C LYS A 717 -15.32 12.96 -55.00
N ARG A 718 -15.93 13.42 -53.87
CA ARG A 718 -17.35 13.86 -53.61
C ARG A 718 -18.50 12.81 -53.73
N SER A 719 -19.66 12.88 -53.07
CA SER A 719 -20.33 13.87 -52.16
C SER A 719 -21.60 13.31 -51.46
N ASN A 720 -22.15 14.08 -50.49
CA ASN A 720 -23.56 14.13 -49.96
C ASN A 720 -23.93 13.39 -48.64
N ALA A 721 -24.81 14.08 -47.88
CA ALA A 721 -25.59 13.67 -46.69
C ALA A 721 -27.11 13.78 -47.06
N PRO A 722 -28.14 13.88 -46.17
CA PRO A 722 -28.30 13.65 -44.71
C PRO A 722 -29.39 12.51 -44.50
N PRO A 723 -30.41 12.49 -43.57
CA PRO A 723 -30.74 13.28 -42.36
C PRO A 723 -31.22 12.47 -41.11
N GLU A 724 -31.65 13.21 -40.08
CA GLU A 724 -32.50 12.81 -38.92
C GLU A 724 -34.01 12.83 -39.30
N PRO A 725 -34.96 12.24 -38.52
CA PRO A 725 -35.67 13.02 -37.47
C PRO A 725 -36.25 12.20 -36.28
N GLY A 726 -36.92 12.86 -35.32
CA GLY A 726 -37.61 12.22 -34.18
C GLY A 726 -39.12 12.53 -34.02
N ARG A 727 -39.71 11.95 -32.96
CA ARG A 727 -41.13 12.01 -32.48
C ARG A 727 -42.22 11.41 -33.39
N ILE A 728 -42.84 10.32 -32.91
CA ILE A 728 -44.04 10.34 -32.04
C ILE A 728 -43.75 9.42 -30.85
#